data_AF-A0A8T3WJ74-F1
#
_entry.id   AF-A0A8T3WJ74-F1
#
_cell.length_a   1.000
_cell.length_b   1.000
_cell.length_c   1.000
_cell.angle_alpha   90.00
_cell.angle_beta   90.00
_cell.angle_gamma   90.00
#
_symmetry.space_group_name_H-M   'P 1'
#
loop_
_entity.id
_entity.type
_entity.pdbx_description
1 polymer ?
#
loop_
_entity_poly.entity_id
_entity_poly.type
_entity_poly.pdbx_seq_one_letter_code
_entity_poly.pdbx_strand_id
1 'polypeptide(L)'
;MVKILDEVMKELPPDAKINDAVFEGANIVLYTKNKEFLLDNKGIIKGIVDNIKKRIELRADPSMVLEAEETKEKIIKILDDDKNKINIMFDSQRSRVIIESEKPGLAIGKGGDLLKEIKKETLWTPIVRRIPPMRSQLIENIRQVLYDYSDYRRKFLHKIGKRIYEGWTKDKRDEWVRLTCLGSAREVGRSCFLLQTPESKVLLDCGFNVAAPREYAFPYLDAPEFNIQELDAVILCHSHIDHCLPPDTLIEVEGGIIKPIDQIKEGDKLVTFNWNNGKKEIGKCIKKVKTYTHKEIIKVKTSYYNLEASPNHKFFVVENMEIKELEAGDLREGMMIPSIVTEEVPFNGISLFTDVDYRERIFLPKEAAIHFNYLRQKIGLSQRALAKTLNKNRNFAFNLERKNNYIYSDTLKSILKFYNIPENEFYNKFNVNKTNLPKFLNPKLAQCLGYIAGDGHQATENSLRLTDESRVCLEFYSDLISEVFNYKPEVVHYTDNSKNAFVAEICNAAITRYVNMNFKDILNYSKYRVMPINIILSSPDIIKGFIRGFADADGCVKKEQIAIDTTSQKMSEQIQFMLNRLGIESSLSIENRTGYSEFTSYRLNIKGRESVLKFSDLIGFGHLDKKNKLDKLLLNIKDLQPKNKDFIPLSTDDVHKIIKSIGLGNECSDLILNKDLPKNVFSIYKGSTSGLTRYTADSLYEFLLNRQKVVQKSLLSNNIKQKRLIAGLSKNSLANLINLTINDITKLESGKNFEFCNLVNENLNKLIINIRNNILDKLTKLKFFMCAEVKWQKITSIKKEKNEYEYLVDLKVTDNSNFVANGVVVHNCGTVPFLYKMGFRGPTYATAPCRDVTALMCLDLIEIAQKEGNDPPYTVNDVKEFVKHSVCLDYEEVSDVTPDMRLTLYNAGHTLGSAIAHVHIGNGLHNFLYTSDFNYETSNLLGPAATRYPRIESVMMESTYGTRSDTSPSRKESEEELIKEINETAAEHGKILMPVLGVGRSQEIMLILERAMREKRIPDMPVYVQGMLWDVTAIHTAYPDYLSPRVKRELFQYDHNPFLSPIFKRIKSQKEMQEVKDSKGPFIVMATSGMLQGGPALEYFKHFAENPKNCLIFTCYQGIGSIGRRIEEGEREIAFVSGGSKRPEVTKILMKIYTIKGFSGHSSFKQLVSWVGSLEPLADILHLNN
;
A
#
# COMPACT_ATOMS: atom_id res chain seq x y z
N MET A 1 -13.29 -35.09 32.95
CA MET A 1 -12.16 -34.20 32.60
C MET A 1 -12.16 -34.04 31.08
N VAL A 2 -11.03 -33.80 30.41
CA VAL A 2 -10.94 -34.15 28.97
C VAL A 2 -10.78 -35.66 28.89
N LYS A 3 -11.52 -36.34 27.99
CA LYS A 3 -11.62 -37.82 27.97
C LYS A 3 -10.27 -38.54 28.05
N ILE A 4 -9.24 -38.04 27.36
CA ILE A 4 -7.91 -38.66 27.36
C ILE A 4 -7.20 -38.60 28.72
N LEU A 5 -7.45 -37.56 29.53
CA LEU A 5 -6.95 -37.48 30.91
C LEU A 5 -7.73 -38.45 31.80
N ASP A 6 -9.04 -38.61 31.58
CA ASP A 6 -9.85 -39.63 32.27
C ASP A 6 -9.50 -41.08 31.84
N GLU A 7 -8.82 -41.29 30.72
CA GLU A 7 -8.21 -42.59 30.36
C GLU A 7 -6.85 -42.75 31.07
N VAL A 8 -5.92 -41.80 30.90
CA VAL A 8 -4.59 -41.81 31.55
C VAL A 8 -4.70 -42.00 33.08
N MET A 9 -5.62 -41.30 33.74
CA MET A 9 -5.80 -41.39 35.20
C MET A 9 -6.40 -42.72 35.69
N LYS A 10 -6.95 -43.58 34.81
CA LYS A 10 -7.41 -44.94 35.16
C LYS A 10 -6.32 -46.00 35.06
N GLU A 11 -5.32 -45.78 34.22
CA GLU A 11 -4.18 -46.70 34.05
C GLU A 11 -3.06 -46.45 35.07
N LEU A 12 -3.15 -45.38 35.86
CA LEU A 12 -2.21 -45.03 36.92
C LEU A 12 -2.60 -45.66 38.27
N PRO A 13 -1.65 -46.26 39.01
CA PRO A 13 -1.95 -46.90 40.29
C PRO A 13 -2.13 -45.87 41.41
N PRO A 14 -2.86 -46.20 42.51
CA PRO A 14 -3.18 -45.23 43.57
C PRO A 14 -1.97 -44.64 44.31
N ASP A 15 -0.84 -45.36 44.33
CA ASP A 15 0.41 -44.91 44.93
C ASP A 15 1.17 -43.87 44.08
N ALA A 16 0.79 -43.68 42.82
CA ALA A 16 1.38 -42.66 41.93
C ALA A 16 1.15 -41.21 42.41
N LYS A 17 0.15 -40.96 43.28
CA LYS A 17 -0.15 -39.66 43.91
C LYS A 17 -0.08 -38.46 42.93
N ILE A 18 -0.79 -38.54 41.82
CA ILE A 18 -0.91 -37.43 40.86
C ILE A 18 -1.89 -36.39 41.42
N ASN A 19 -1.46 -35.13 41.56
CA ASN A 19 -2.32 -34.04 42.03
C ASN A 19 -2.87 -33.20 40.87
N ASP A 20 -2.12 -33.09 39.78
CA ASP A 20 -2.50 -32.32 38.60
C ASP A 20 -2.05 -33.03 37.32
N ALA A 21 -2.87 -32.91 36.27
CA ALA A 21 -2.70 -33.54 34.98
C ALA A 21 -3.05 -32.52 33.89
N VAL A 22 -2.01 -31.95 33.28
CA VAL A 22 -2.12 -30.77 32.39
C VAL A 22 -1.53 -31.05 31.04
N PHE A 23 -2.02 -30.37 30.01
CA PHE A 23 -1.38 -30.39 28.71
C PHE A 23 -0.31 -29.29 28.60
N GLU A 24 0.75 -29.59 27.85
CA GLU A 24 1.71 -28.62 27.31
C GLU A 24 1.73 -28.75 25.77
N GLY A 25 0.71 -28.18 25.13
CA GLY A 25 0.45 -28.42 23.70
C GLY A 25 0.00 -29.88 23.50
N ALA A 26 0.70 -30.62 22.65
CA ALA A 26 0.46 -32.05 22.42
C ALA A 26 0.98 -32.98 23.54
N ASN A 27 1.78 -32.47 24.49
CA ASN A 27 2.32 -33.30 25.57
C ASN A 27 1.36 -33.33 26.76
N ILE A 28 1.14 -34.51 27.34
CA ILE A 28 0.47 -34.66 28.64
C ILE A 28 1.55 -34.61 29.73
N VAL A 29 1.37 -33.79 30.75
CA VAL A 29 2.29 -33.65 31.89
C VAL A 29 1.55 -34.05 33.16
N LEU A 30 2.13 -35.00 33.89
CA LEU A 30 1.62 -35.51 35.15
C LEU A 30 2.48 -35.02 36.30
N TYR A 31 1.86 -34.38 37.29
CA TYR A 31 2.51 -33.84 38.48
C TYR A 31 2.28 -34.77 39.68
N THR A 32 3.31 -35.53 40.04
CA THR A 32 3.28 -36.48 41.16
C THR A 32 3.79 -35.87 42.47
N LYS A 33 3.18 -36.22 43.60
CA LYS A 33 3.71 -36.03 44.96
C LYS A 33 4.48 -37.25 45.51
N ASN A 34 4.74 -38.28 44.71
CA ASN A 34 5.52 -39.45 45.09
C ASN A 34 6.93 -39.42 44.47
N LYS A 35 7.96 -39.25 45.32
CA LYS A 35 9.38 -39.25 44.91
C LYS A 35 9.83 -40.59 44.34
N GLU A 36 9.30 -41.71 44.82
CA GLU A 36 9.67 -43.05 44.33
C GLU A 36 9.15 -43.25 42.91
N PHE A 37 7.84 -43.02 42.69
CA PHE A 37 7.21 -43.13 41.36
C PHE A 37 7.80 -42.18 40.32
N LEU A 38 8.26 -40.99 40.74
CA LEU A 38 8.95 -40.02 39.86
C LEU A 38 10.29 -40.53 39.33
N LEU A 39 11.00 -41.35 40.12
CA LEU A 39 12.34 -41.85 39.82
C LEU A 39 12.31 -43.25 39.19
N ASP A 40 11.40 -44.11 39.64
CA ASP A 40 11.06 -45.39 39.01
C ASP A 40 9.54 -45.63 39.00
N ASN A 41 8.94 -45.49 37.81
CA ASN A 41 7.54 -45.84 37.56
C ASN A 41 7.34 -47.27 37.05
N LYS A 42 8.37 -48.14 37.11
CA LYS A 42 8.35 -49.55 36.71
C LYS A 42 7.88 -49.79 35.26
N GLY A 43 8.04 -48.79 34.40
CA GLY A 43 7.59 -48.80 33.02
C GLY A 43 6.10 -48.50 32.81
N ILE A 44 5.33 -48.19 33.86
CA ILE A 44 3.88 -47.91 33.76
C ILE A 44 3.62 -46.74 32.80
N ILE A 45 4.35 -45.63 32.95
CA ILE A 45 4.20 -44.48 32.04
C ILE A 45 4.48 -44.87 30.58
N LYS A 46 5.47 -45.75 30.35
CA LYS A 46 5.75 -46.27 29.01
C LYS A 46 4.57 -47.11 28.49
N GLY A 47 3.99 -47.98 29.31
CA GLY A 47 2.79 -48.76 28.95
C GLY A 47 1.61 -47.89 28.52
N ILE A 48 1.32 -46.82 29.27
CA ILE A 48 0.25 -45.87 28.94
C ILE A 48 0.56 -45.12 27.63
N VAL A 49 1.80 -44.67 27.43
CA VAL A 49 2.27 -44.08 26.16
C VAL A 49 2.13 -45.07 25.00
N ASP A 50 2.43 -46.36 25.23
CA ASP A 50 2.33 -47.40 24.22
C ASP A 50 0.88 -47.83 23.93
N ASN A 51 -0.06 -47.64 24.86
CA ASN A 51 -1.49 -47.86 24.63
C ASN A 51 -2.15 -46.66 23.91
N ILE A 52 -1.98 -45.46 24.46
CA ILE A 52 -2.70 -44.24 24.05
C ILE A 52 -2.00 -43.55 22.85
N LYS A 53 -0.73 -43.88 22.58
CA LYS A 53 0.12 -43.30 21.51
C LYS A 53 0.22 -41.78 21.56
N LYS A 54 0.26 -41.21 22.78
CA LYS A 54 0.52 -39.80 23.09
C LYS A 54 1.70 -39.66 24.03
N ARG A 55 2.42 -38.55 23.96
CA ARG A 55 3.58 -38.28 24.82
C ARG A 55 3.11 -37.91 26.23
N ILE A 56 3.61 -38.63 27.23
CA ILE A 56 3.34 -38.39 28.65
C ILE A 56 4.67 -38.13 29.36
N GLU A 57 4.79 -37.00 30.05
CA GLU A 57 5.95 -36.61 30.84
C GLU A 57 5.61 -36.60 32.35
N LEU A 58 6.43 -37.27 33.17
CA LEU A 58 6.25 -37.35 34.62
C LEU A 58 7.21 -36.38 35.34
N ARG A 59 6.65 -35.37 36.02
CA ARG A 59 7.37 -34.31 36.74
C ARG A 59 7.02 -34.30 38.22
N ALA A 60 7.94 -33.78 39.04
CA ALA A 60 7.64 -33.46 40.43
C ALA A 60 6.60 -32.34 40.50
N ASP A 61 5.61 -32.47 41.37
CA ASP A 61 4.75 -31.36 41.80
C ASP A 61 5.62 -30.15 42.23
N PRO A 62 5.31 -28.91 41.82
CA PRO A 62 6.12 -27.72 42.17
C PRO A 62 6.31 -27.48 43.68
N SER A 63 5.48 -28.08 44.54
CA SER A 63 5.68 -28.05 46.01
C SER A 63 6.67 -29.10 46.55
N MET A 64 7.30 -29.90 45.68
CA MET A 64 8.36 -30.85 46.04
C MET A 64 9.77 -30.43 45.63
N VAL A 65 9.90 -29.60 44.59
CA VAL A 65 11.21 -29.27 44.04
C VAL A 65 11.98 -28.38 45.01
N LEU A 66 13.31 -28.51 45.03
CA LEU A 66 14.14 -27.65 45.88
C LEU A 66 14.11 -26.19 45.41
N GLU A 67 14.36 -25.28 46.34
CA GLU A 67 14.45 -23.85 46.05
C GLU A 67 15.53 -23.55 44.98
N ALA A 68 15.34 -22.47 44.24
CA ALA A 68 16.13 -22.18 43.04
C ALA A 68 17.64 -22.08 43.31
N GLU A 69 18.05 -21.39 44.38
CA GLU A 69 19.48 -21.24 44.71
C GLU A 69 20.10 -22.55 45.27
N GLU A 70 19.40 -23.31 46.12
CA GLU A 70 19.90 -24.64 46.57
C GLU A 70 20.02 -25.62 45.40
N THR A 71 19.07 -25.58 44.47
CA THR A 71 19.09 -26.37 43.23
C THR A 71 20.28 -26.01 42.36
N LYS A 72 20.56 -24.70 42.21
CA LYS A 72 21.66 -24.15 41.43
C LYS A 72 23.02 -24.56 42.02
N GLU A 73 23.21 -24.46 43.33
CA GLU A 73 24.40 -24.97 44.03
C GLU A 73 24.61 -26.47 43.79
N LYS A 74 23.55 -27.28 43.90
CA LYS A 74 23.61 -28.72 43.62
C LYS A 74 23.95 -29.02 42.16
N ILE A 75 23.37 -28.31 41.19
CA ILE A 75 23.68 -28.50 39.76
C ILE A 75 25.13 -28.10 39.46
N ILE A 76 25.62 -26.96 39.98
CA ILE A 76 27.02 -26.53 39.85
C ILE A 76 27.96 -27.61 40.40
N LYS A 77 27.62 -28.22 41.54
CA LYS A 77 28.42 -29.28 42.17
C LYS A 77 28.37 -30.62 41.42
N ILE A 78 27.24 -30.99 40.82
CA ILE A 78 27.09 -32.23 40.03
C ILE A 78 27.76 -32.10 38.65
N LEU A 79 27.72 -30.91 38.04
CA LEU A 79 28.23 -30.67 36.68
C LEU A 79 29.66 -30.12 36.60
N ASP A 80 30.27 -29.79 37.74
CA ASP A 80 31.66 -29.33 37.84
C ASP A 80 31.92 -28.09 36.95
N ASP A 81 31.22 -27.00 37.28
CA ASP A 81 31.07 -25.78 36.46
C ASP A 81 32.42 -25.18 35.98
N ASP A 82 33.46 -25.26 36.82
CA ASP A 82 34.85 -24.87 36.50
C ASP A 82 35.38 -25.49 35.18
N LYS A 83 34.79 -26.59 34.71
CA LYS A 83 35.15 -27.31 33.48
C LYS A 83 34.20 -27.08 32.30
N ASN A 84 33.01 -26.52 32.51
CA ASN A 84 31.92 -26.57 31.52
C ASN A 84 31.09 -25.28 31.36
N LYS A 85 31.33 -24.24 32.18
CA LYS A 85 30.69 -22.92 32.15
C LYS A 85 29.19 -22.96 31.88
N ILE A 86 28.39 -23.18 32.92
CA ILE A 86 26.94 -23.31 32.80
C ILE A 86 26.19 -22.03 33.17
N ASN A 87 25.02 -21.85 32.56
CA ASN A 87 24.03 -20.85 32.93
C ASN A 87 22.72 -21.58 33.25
N ILE A 88 22.14 -21.29 34.43
CA ILE A 88 21.01 -22.04 34.97
C ILE A 88 19.79 -21.12 35.07
N MET A 89 18.67 -21.54 34.46
CA MET A 89 17.40 -20.81 34.46
C MET A 89 16.26 -21.70 34.94
N PHE A 90 15.35 -21.16 35.73
CA PHE A 90 14.28 -21.94 36.38
C PHE A 90 12.90 -21.62 35.81
N ASP A 91 12.13 -22.66 35.47
CA ASP A 91 10.71 -22.60 35.17
C ASP A 91 9.96 -23.34 36.28
N SER A 92 9.90 -22.70 37.47
CA SER A 92 9.34 -23.27 38.71
C SER A 92 7.88 -23.68 38.54
N GLN A 93 7.13 -22.93 37.73
CA GLN A 93 5.73 -23.23 37.41
C GLN A 93 5.55 -24.51 36.59
N ARG A 94 6.63 -25.05 36.00
CA ARG A 94 6.65 -26.34 35.30
C ARG A 94 7.48 -27.43 35.98
N SER A 95 8.21 -27.11 37.05
CA SER A 95 9.25 -27.98 37.64
C SER A 95 10.39 -28.32 36.66
N ARG A 96 10.77 -27.38 35.77
CA ARG A 96 11.84 -27.58 34.77
C ARG A 96 13.01 -26.63 34.99
N VAL A 97 14.24 -27.16 34.96
CA VAL A 97 15.47 -26.37 35.02
C VAL A 97 16.17 -26.41 33.67
N ILE A 98 16.51 -25.25 33.12
CA ILE A 98 17.27 -25.11 31.87
C ILE A 98 18.72 -24.89 32.24
N ILE A 99 19.59 -25.74 31.71
CA ILE A 99 21.03 -25.70 31.92
C ILE A 99 21.66 -25.43 30.56
N GLU A 100 21.96 -24.17 30.27
CA GLU A 100 22.81 -23.84 29.12
C GLU A 100 24.26 -24.18 29.48
N SER A 101 24.99 -24.85 28.61
CA SER A 101 26.36 -25.33 28.82
C SER A 101 27.22 -25.06 27.60
N GLU A 102 28.52 -24.76 27.78
CA GLU A 102 29.46 -24.61 26.67
C GLU A 102 29.62 -25.93 25.88
N LYS A 103 29.67 -27.07 26.59
CA LYS A 103 29.77 -28.42 26.01
C LYS A 103 28.64 -29.33 26.55
N PRO A 104 27.42 -29.28 25.95
CA PRO A 104 26.23 -30.02 26.39
C PRO A 104 26.42 -31.51 26.70
N GLY A 105 27.28 -32.22 25.96
CA GLY A 105 27.57 -33.64 26.23
C GLY A 105 28.17 -33.90 27.62
N LEU A 106 28.91 -32.94 28.18
CA LEU A 106 29.42 -32.99 29.56
C LEU A 106 28.31 -32.72 30.59
N ALA A 107 27.32 -31.88 30.28
CA ALA A 107 26.18 -31.62 31.15
C ALA A 107 25.10 -32.72 31.11
N ILE A 108 25.04 -33.50 30.02
CA ILE A 108 24.14 -34.66 29.86
C ILE A 108 24.75 -35.92 30.49
N GLY A 109 26.06 -36.13 30.31
CA GLY A 109 26.77 -37.32 30.76
C GLY A 109 26.49 -38.58 29.92
N LYS A 110 27.01 -39.73 30.35
CA LYS A 110 26.98 -40.99 29.57
C LYS A 110 25.60 -41.65 29.67
N GLY A 111 24.75 -41.37 28.68
CA GLY A 111 23.39 -41.90 28.63
C GLY A 111 22.43 -41.18 29.60
N GLY A 112 22.67 -39.90 29.87
CA GLY A 112 21.83 -39.09 30.74
C GLY A 112 21.94 -39.44 32.22
N ASP A 113 23.09 -39.97 32.67
CA ASP A 113 23.38 -40.27 34.07
C ASP A 113 23.34 -39.02 34.95
N LEU A 114 24.07 -37.96 34.58
CA LEU A 114 24.06 -36.67 35.30
C LEU A 114 22.66 -36.02 35.32
N LEU A 115 21.86 -36.18 34.26
CA LEU A 115 20.47 -35.71 34.25
C LEU A 115 19.57 -36.47 35.23
N LYS A 116 19.80 -37.78 35.39
CA LYS A 116 19.10 -38.61 36.39
C LYS A 116 19.55 -38.25 37.80
N GLU A 117 20.82 -37.95 38.00
CA GLU A 117 21.37 -37.49 39.29
C GLU A 117 20.79 -36.14 39.70
N ILE A 118 20.79 -35.14 38.80
CA ILE A 118 20.13 -33.85 39.02
C ILE A 118 18.65 -34.05 39.37
N LYS A 119 17.91 -34.89 38.63
CA LYS A 119 16.50 -35.18 38.92
C LYS A 119 16.31 -35.92 40.26
N LYS A 120 17.25 -36.77 40.68
CA LYS A 120 17.21 -37.50 41.97
C LYS A 120 17.46 -36.60 43.18
N GLU A 121 18.46 -35.71 43.07
CA GLU A 121 18.91 -34.84 44.16
C GLU A 121 18.09 -33.55 44.29
N THR A 122 17.46 -33.08 43.20
CA THR A 122 16.72 -31.79 43.17
C THR A 122 15.24 -31.89 42.83
N LEU A 123 14.79 -33.03 42.30
CA LEU A 123 13.42 -33.30 41.78
C LEU A 123 12.97 -32.48 40.57
N TRP A 124 13.74 -31.46 40.16
CA TRP A 124 13.55 -30.74 38.90
C TRP A 124 13.79 -31.64 37.68
N THR A 125 13.06 -31.42 36.58
CA THR A 125 13.38 -32.01 35.27
C THR A 125 14.41 -31.13 34.55
N PRO A 126 15.66 -31.59 34.33
CA PRO A 126 16.67 -30.82 33.63
C PRO A 126 16.50 -30.83 32.11
N ILE A 127 16.83 -29.72 31.47
CA ILE A 127 16.91 -29.52 30.02
C ILE A 127 18.27 -28.93 29.70
N VAL A 128 19.15 -29.67 29.03
CA VAL A 128 20.45 -29.12 28.61
C VAL A 128 20.31 -28.41 27.27
N ARG A 129 20.96 -27.25 27.13
CA ARG A 129 21.10 -26.48 25.89
C ARG A 129 22.55 -26.04 25.69
N ARG A 130 22.93 -25.66 24.47
CA ARG A 130 24.26 -25.07 24.21
C ARG A 130 24.22 -23.56 24.47
N ILE A 131 25.20 -23.02 25.19
CA ILE A 131 25.44 -21.56 25.23
C ILE A 131 25.85 -21.12 23.81
N PRO A 132 25.20 -20.11 23.21
CA PRO A 132 25.55 -19.65 21.88
C PRO A 132 26.97 -19.06 21.88
N PRO A 133 27.91 -19.56 21.05
CA PRO A 133 29.29 -19.07 21.00
C PRO A 133 29.40 -17.57 20.65
N MET A 134 28.43 -17.06 19.89
CA MET A 134 28.22 -15.63 19.66
C MET A 134 27.01 -15.16 20.46
N ARG A 135 27.20 -14.28 21.45
CA ARG A 135 26.08 -13.62 22.14
C ARG A 135 25.50 -12.48 21.33
N SER A 136 24.19 -12.31 21.40
CA SER A 136 23.47 -11.12 20.92
C SER A 136 22.33 -10.80 21.88
N GLN A 137 22.34 -9.57 22.41
CA GLN A 137 21.34 -9.09 23.36
C GLN A 137 19.91 -9.20 22.82
N LEU A 138 19.74 -9.08 21.49
CA LEU A 138 18.44 -9.14 20.85
C LEU A 138 17.85 -10.56 20.88
N ILE A 139 18.69 -11.59 20.67
CA ILE A 139 18.31 -13.01 20.85
C ILE A 139 18.00 -13.31 22.31
N GLU A 140 18.85 -12.83 23.23
CA GLU A 140 18.65 -13.00 24.68
C GLU A 140 17.32 -12.37 25.12
N ASN A 141 17.00 -11.16 24.64
CA ASN A 141 15.73 -10.49 24.89
C ASN A 141 14.52 -11.23 24.28
N ILE A 142 14.63 -11.77 23.07
CA ILE A 142 13.58 -12.62 22.45
C ILE A 142 13.30 -13.85 23.33
N ARG A 143 14.36 -14.51 23.82
CA ARG A 143 14.24 -15.68 24.69
C ARG A 143 13.67 -15.33 26.06
N GLN A 144 14.01 -14.16 26.61
CA GLN A 144 13.52 -13.70 27.90
C GLN A 144 11.98 -13.58 27.94
N VAL A 145 11.34 -13.17 26.83
CA VAL A 145 9.87 -13.16 26.68
C VAL A 145 9.22 -14.53 26.88
N LEU A 146 9.94 -15.63 26.64
CA LEU A 146 9.43 -16.99 26.89
C LEU A 146 9.47 -17.38 28.37
N TYR A 147 10.32 -16.73 29.16
CA TYR A 147 10.57 -16.99 30.59
C TYR A 147 9.74 -16.06 31.48
N ASP A 148 9.75 -14.75 31.21
CA ASP A 148 8.94 -13.73 31.92
C ASP A 148 7.44 -14.08 31.90
N TYR A 149 6.99 -14.71 30.81
CA TYR A 149 5.59 -15.10 30.59
C TYR A 149 5.37 -16.62 30.78
N SER A 150 6.25 -17.33 31.49
CA SER A 150 6.17 -18.77 31.77
C SER A 150 4.78 -19.21 32.25
N ASP A 151 4.22 -18.48 33.22
CA ASP A 151 2.91 -18.72 33.83
C ASP A 151 1.73 -18.54 32.86
N TYR A 152 1.79 -17.50 32.00
CA TYR A 152 0.85 -17.34 30.89
C TYR A 152 1.00 -18.51 29.92
N ARG A 153 2.22 -18.84 29.51
CA ARG A 153 2.50 -19.92 28.55
C ARG A 153 2.05 -21.27 29.09
N ARG A 154 2.06 -21.51 30.41
CA ARG A 154 1.50 -22.73 31.03
C ARG A 154 -0.01 -22.80 30.82
N LYS A 155 -0.74 -21.75 31.17
CA LYS A 155 -2.20 -21.65 30.98
C LYS A 155 -2.61 -21.71 29.51
N PHE A 156 -1.84 -21.06 28.63
CA PHE A 156 -2.01 -21.08 27.19
C PHE A 156 -1.80 -22.48 26.59
N LEU A 157 -0.65 -23.12 26.83
CA LEU A 157 -0.37 -24.46 26.30
C LEU A 157 -1.34 -25.51 26.84
N HIS A 158 -1.86 -25.34 28.07
CA HIS A 158 -2.94 -26.15 28.62
C HIS A 158 -4.27 -25.95 27.88
N LYS A 159 -4.61 -24.71 27.48
CA LYS A 159 -5.78 -24.42 26.63
C LYS A 159 -5.63 -25.04 25.23
N ILE A 160 -4.44 -24.95 24.63
CA ILE A 160 -4.15 -25.55 23.32
C ILE A 160 -4.32 -27.08 23.37
N GLY A 161 -3.69 -27.75 24.35
CA GLY A 161 -3.85 -29.19 24.50
C GLY A 161 -5.26 -29.63 24.88
N LYS A 162 -5.99 -28.83 25.67
CA LYS A 162 -7.44 -29.05 25.88
C LYS A 162 -8.17 -29.10 24.54
N ARG A 163 -8.06 -28.07 23.70
CA ARG A 163 -8.69 -28.06 22.37
C ARG A 163 -8.31 -29.28 21.54
N ILE A 164 -7.01 -29.61 21.46
CA ILE A 164 -6.51 -30.77 20.70
C ILE A 164 -7.18 -32.08 21.14
N TYR A 165 -7.39 -32.29 22.45
CA TYR A 165 -7.91 -33.57 22.96
C TYR A 165 -9.40 -33.58 23.34
N GLU A 166 -10.10 -32.43 23.26
CA GLU A 166 -11.53 -32.30 23.58
C GLU A 166 -12.44 -32.96 22.52
N GLY A 167 -12.06 -32.89 21.24
CA GLY A 167 -12.73 -33.59 20.13
C GLY A 167 -12.26 -35.03 19.86
N TRP A 168 -11.25 -35.52 20.58
CA TRP A 168 -10.52 -36.74 20.20
C TRP A 168 -11.35 -38.04 20.26
N THR A 169 -11.24 -38.86 19.22
CA THR A 169 -11.87 -40.18 19.08
C THR A 169 -10.89 -41.18 18.43
N LYS A 170 -10.94 -42.46 18.87
CA LYS A 170 -10.09 -43.54 18.30
C LYS A 170 -10.58 -44.03 16.94
N ASP A 171 -11.84 -43.80 16.61
CA ASP A 171 -12.48 -44.25 15.37
C ASP A 171 -11.96 -43.52 14.12
N LYS A 172 -12.13 -44.14 12.96
CA LYS A 172 -11.99 -43.44 11.67
C LYS A 172 -13.26 -42.65 11.41
N ARG A 173 -13.11 -41.36 11.13
CA ARG A 173 -14.16 -40.49 10.62
C ARG A 173 -13.97 -40.31 9.12
N ASP A 174 -15.06 -40.11 8.41
CA ASP A 174 -15.06 -39.77 6.99
C ASP A 174 -15.22 -38.24 6.89
N GLU A 175 -14.16 -37.56 6.47
CA GLU A 175 -14.00 -36.11 6.58
C GLU A 175 -13.43 -35.55 5.27
N TRP A 176 -13.75 -34.30 4.95
CA TRP A 176 -13.16 -33.62 3.79
C TRP A 176 -11.90 -32.85 4.20
N VAL A 177 -10.93 -32.80 3.29
CA VAL A 177 -9.77 -31.90 3.38
C VAL A 177 -9.91 -30.83 2.31
N ARG A 178 -9.72 -29.56 2.66
CA ARG A 178 -9.69 -28.43 1.72
C ARG A 178 -8.42 -27.62 1.94
N LEU A 179 -7.75 -27.28 0.84
CA LEU A 179 -6.70 -26.28 0.82
C LEU A 179 -7.22 -25.05 0.05
N THR A 180 -7.18 -23.88 0.68
CA THR A 180 -7.54 -22.60 0.04
C THR A 180 -6.29 -21.73 -0.06
N CYS A 181 -5.86 -21.43 -1.27
CA CYS A 181 -4.69 -20.57 -1.51
C CYS A 181 -5.06 -19.10 -1.26
N LEU A 182 -4.38 -18.46 -0.30
CA LEU A 182 -4.55 -17.04 0.03
C LEU A 182 -3.37 -16.17 -0.44
N GLY A 183 -2.32 -16.78 -1.00
CA GLY A 183 -1.19 -16.12 -1.67
C GLY A 183 -0.24 -17.14 -2.32
N SER A 184 0.81 -16.67 -3.01
CA SER A 184 1.81 -17.47 -3.77
C SER A 184 1.27 -18.33 -4.94
N ALA A 185 -0.03 -18.29 -5.22
CA ALA A 185 -0.64 -19.04 -6.31
C ALA A 185 -0.59 -18.26 -7.63
N ARG A 186 0.53 -18.37 -8.37
CA ARG A 186 0.92 -17.59 -9.57
C ARG A 186 1.55 -16.22 -9.29
N GLU A 187 2.18 -16.06 -8.14
CA GLU A 187 2.86 -14.84 -7.72
C GLU A 187 4.02 -15.20 -6.78
N VAL A 188 5.19 -14.56 -6.91
CA VAL A 188 6.30 -14.78 -5.98
C VAL A 188 6.10 -13.93 -4.73
N GLY A 189 5.92 -14.57 -3.58
CA GLY A 189 5.68 -13.92 -2.27
C GLY A 189 4.25 -14.11 -1.76
N ARG A 190 3.88 -13.41 -0.67
CA ARG A 190 2.56 -13.52 0.01
C ARG A 190 2.20 -14.93 0.52
N SER A 191 3.15 -15.87 0.59
CA SER A 191 2.82 -17.30 0.76
C SER A 191 1.92 -17.57 1.96
N CYS A 192 0.77 -18.17 1.70
CA CYS A 192 -0.29 -18.34 2.68
C CYS A 192 -1.35 -19.32 2.16
N PHE A 193 -1.55 -20.44 2.84
CA PHE A 193 -2.55 -21.44 2.47
C PHE A 193 -3.38 -21.82 3.69
N LEU A 194 -4.71 -21.70 3.59
CA LEU A 194 -5.63 -22.10 4.65
C LEU A 194 -6.03 -23.57 4.44
N LEU A 195 -5.50 -24.45 5.28
CA LEU A 195 -5.84 -25.86 5.36
C LEU A 195 -7.05 -26.03 6.30
N GLN A 196 -8.11 -26.68 5.81
CA GLN A 196 -9.38 -26.83 6.52
C GLN A 196 -9.89 -28.27 6.49
N THR A 197 -10.55 -28.66 7.57
CA THR A 197 -11.36 -29.89 7.73
C THR A 197 -12.68 -29.51 8.44
N PRO A 198 -13.60 -30.46 8.74
CA PRO A 198 -14.79 -30.16 9.53
C PRO A 198 -14.50 -29.64 10.95
N GLU A 199 -13.34 -30.01 11.53
CA GLU A 199 -12.97 -29.75 12.93
C GLU A 199 -11.93 -28.63 13.10
N SER A 200 -11.17 -28.28 12.04
CA SER A 200 -9.95 -27.49 12.19
C SER A 200 -9.68 -26.49 11.05
N LYS A 201 -9.06 -25.35 11.39
CA LYS A 201 -8.58 -24.34 10.43
C LYS A 201 -7.14 -23.93 10.72
N VAL A 202 -6.18 -24.29 9.86
CA VAL A 202 -4.75 -24.03 10.05
C VAL A 202 -4.18 -23.22 8.88
N LEU A 203 -3.41 -22.18 9.17
CA LEU A 203 -2.75 -21.34 8.17
C LEU A 203 -1.31 -21.80 7.95
N LEU A 204 -0.90 -22.02 6.70
CA LEU A 204 0.46 -22.40 6.29
C LEU A 204 1.14 -21.19 5.67
N ASP A 205 2.17 -20.67 6.35
CA ASP A 205 2.77 -19.34 6.15
C ASP A 205 1.76 -18.17 6.21
N CYS A 206 2.30 -16.95 6.35
CA CYS A 206 1.57 -15.70 6.19
C CYS A 206 2.53 -14.63 5.63
N GLY A 207 3.25 -15.00 4.57
CA GLY A 207 4.32 -14.22 3.97
C GLY A 207 3.88 -12.83 3.54
N PHE A 208 4.85 -11.93 3.45
CA PHE A 208 4.68 -10.61 2.82
C PHE A 208 5.32 -10.62 1.43
N ASN A 209 4.96 -9.69 0.56
CA ASN A 209 5.62 -9.53 -0.74
C ASN A 209 6.42 -8.22 -0.89
N VAL A 210 7.73 -8.40 -1.04
CA VAL A 210 8.80 -7.39 -1.25
C VAL A 210 8.79 -6.75 -2.64
N ALA A 211 7.88 -7.17 -3.51
CA ALA A 211 7.73 -6.72 -4.89
C ALA A 211 6.30 -6.25 -5.23
N ALA A 212 5.31 -6.47 -4.36
CA ALA A 212 3.89 -6.13 -4.58
C ALA A 212 3.50 -4.85 -3.82
N PRO A 213 2.47 -4.08 -4.25
CA PRO A 213 2.04 -2.88 -3.55
C PRO A 213 1.61 -3.23 -2.15
N ARG A 214 1.67 -2.24 -1.27
CA ARG A 214 1.47 -2.49 0.15
C ARG A 214 0.06 -3.10 0.43
N GLU A 215 -0.96 -2.83 -0.39
CA GLU A 215 -2.29 -3.49 -0.34
C GLU A 215 -2.37 -4.93 -0.94
N TYR A 216 -1.48 -5.39 -1.83
CA TYR A 216 -1.34 -6.83 -2.18
C TYR A 216 -0.26 -7.50 -1.34
N ALA A 217 0.54 -6.76 -0.58
CA ALA A 217 1.65 -7.37 0.11
C ALA A 217 1.21 -8.29 1.28
N PHE A 218 -0.08 -8.28 1.63
CA PHE A 218 -0.76 -9.31 2.42
C PHE A 218 -1.26 -10.50 1.57
N PRO A 219 -1.40 -11.69 2.17
CA PRO A 219 -2.38 -12.67 1.70
C PRO A 219 -3.82 -12.13 1.71
N TYR A 220 -4.74 -12.83 1.06
CA TYR A 220 -6.18 -12.55 1.12
C TYR A 220 -6.80 -12.94 2.48
N LEU A 221 -6.41 -12.23 3.54
CA LEU A 221 -6.86 -12.41 4.93
C LEU A 221 -8.28 -11.83 5.19
N ASP A 222 -8.94 -11.40 4.12
CA ASP A 222 -10.30 -10.88 4.01
C ASP A 222 -11.23 -11.82 3.22
N ALA A 223 -10.68 -12.91 2.64
CA ALA A 223 -11.44 -13.89 1.87
C ALA A 223 -12.59 -14.52 2.71
N PRO A 224 -13.80 -14.76 2.14
CA PRO A 224 -14.94 -15.31 2.88
C PRO A 224 -14.68 -16.66 3.58
N GLU A 225 -13.72 -17.44 3.08
CA GLU A 225 -13.27 -18.71 3.65
C GLU A 225 -12.40 -18.55 4.92
N PHE A 226 -11.86 -17.36 5.18
CA PHE A 226 -10.93 -17.05 6.27
C PHE A 226 -11.59 -16.16 7.34
N ASN A 227 -11.53 -16.61 8.60
CA ASN A 227 -11.87 -15.78 9.75
C ASN A 227 -10.78 -15.91 10.82
N ILE A 228 -10.12 -14.79 11.16
CA ILE A 228 -9.03 -14.73 12.13
C ILE A 228 -9.42 -15.21 13.54
N GLN A 229 -10.71 -15.15 13.90
CA GLN A 229 -11.24 -15.61 15.19
C GLN A 229 -11.56 -17.11 15.22
N GLU A 230 -11.70 -17.75 14.05
CA GLU A 230 -11.91 -19.19 13.89
C GLU A 230 -10.60 -19.92 13.51
N LEU A 231 -9.48 -19.21 13.44
CA LEU A 231 -8.19 -19.79 13.07
C LEU A 231 -7.57 -20.54 14.25
N ASP A 232 -7.33 -21.84 14.09
CA ASP A 232 -6.83 -22.68 15.16
C ASP A 232 -5.33 -22.54 15.40
N ALA A 233 -4.55 -22.41 14.33
CA ALA A 233 -3.10 -22.37 14.37
C ALA A 233 -2.51 -21.70 13.12
N VAL A 234 -1.29 -21.20 13.25
CA VAL A 234 -0.41 -20.84 12.12
C VAL A 234 0.78 -21.79 12.13
N ILE A 235 1.26 -22.19 10.97
CA ILE A 235 2.53 -22.92 10.76
C ILE A 235 3.42 -22.00 9.92
N LEU A 236 4.64 -21.73 10.38
CA LEU A 236 5.55 -20.74 9.79
C LEU A 236 6.87 -21.37 9.34
N CYS A 237 7.21 -21.17 8.08
CA CYS A 237 8.38 -21.76 7.42
C CYS A 237 9.48 -20.73 7.07
N HIS A 238 9.19 -19.47 6.67
CA HIS A 238 10.18 -18.37 6.43
C HIS A 238 9.58 -16.92 6.47
N SER A 239 10.26 -15.83 5.98
CA SER A 239 9.96 -14.39 6.36
C SER A 239 10.37 -13.19 5.41
N HIS A 240 9.51 -12.17 5.10
CA HIS A 240 9.71 -10.98 4.17
C HIS A 240 8.82 -9.66 4.41
N ILE A 241 9.00 -8.47 3.72
CA ILE A 241 8.42 -7.06 4.00
C ILE A 241 8.36 -6.00 2.75
N ASP A 242 7.81 -4.71 2.80
CA ASP A 242 7.93 -3.45 1.88
C ASP A 242 6.73 -2.67 1.07
N HIS A 243 7.02 -1.62 0.20
CA HIS A 243 6.26 -0.79 -0.89
C HIS A 243 5.46 0.60 -0.80
N CYS A 244 5.35 1.43 -1.91
CA CYS A 244 4.82 2.87 -2.04
C CYS A 244 4.33 3.49 -3.44
N LEU A 245 3.90 4.79 -3.50
CA LEU A 245 3.27 5.66 -4.59
C LEU A 245 4.15 6.89 -5.03
N PRO A 246 3.95 7.69 -6.13
CA PRO A 246 4.76 8.92 -6.46
C PRO A 246 4.60 10.22 -5.60
N PRO A 247 5.33 11.36 -5.83
CA PRO A 247 5.48 12.46 -4.83
C PRO A 247 4.78 13.81 -5.10
N ASP A 248 4.49 14.17 -6.35
CA ASP A 248 3.76 15.38 -6.74
C ASP A 248 2.26 15.13 -6.94
N THR A 249 1.87 13.85 -6.98
CA THR A 249 0.50 13.32 -6.99
C THR A 249 -0.40 14.12 -6.06
N LEU A 250 -1.50 14.63 -6.59
CA LEU A 250 -2.36 15.60 -5.93
C LEU A 250 -3.44 14.91 -5.09
N ILE A 251 -3.41 15.12 -3.77
CA ILE A 251 -4.34 14.53 -2.80
C ILE A 251 -5.46 15.51 -2.48
N GLU A 252 -6.70 15.01 -2.42
CA GLU A 252 -7.87 15.79 -2.03
C GLU A 252 -8.04 15.76 -0.50
N VAL A 253 -8.09 16.94 0.11
CA VAL A 253 -8.23 17.12 1.57
C VAL A 253 -9.58 17.71 1.95
N GLU A 254 -9.94 17.66 3.24
CA GLU A 254 -11.20 18.23 3.74
C GLU A 254 -11.42 19.67 3.22
N GLY A 255 -12.60 19.91 2.62
CA GLY A 255 -12.95 21.19 1.99
C GLY A 255 -12.69 21.31 0.49
N GLY A 256 -12.34 20.22 -0.22
CA GLY A 256 -12.13 20.25 -1.67
C GLY A 256 -10.87 20.99 -2.12
N ILE A 257 -9.97 21.24 -1.16
CA ILE A 257 -8.62 21.76 -1.37
C ILE A 257 -7.76 20.60 -1.88
N ILE A 258 -6.83 20.89 -2.78
CA ILE A 258 -5.89 19.90 -3.30
C ILE A 258 -4.46 20.28 -2.92
N LYS A 259 -3.68 19.30 -2.47
CA LYS A 259 -2.25 19.45 -2.12
C LYS A 259 -1.44 18.34 -2.80
N PRO A 260 -0.22 18.57 -3.29
CA PRO A 260 0.71 17.48 -3.60
C PRO A 260 0.89 16.55 -2.38
N ILE A 261 1.06 15.26 -2.62
CA ILE A 261 1.20 14.22 -1.59
C ILE A 261 2.42 14.49 -0.69
N ASP A 262 3.52 15.06 -1.22
CA ASP A 262 4.61 15.51 -0.35
C ASP A 262 4.31 16.78 0.48
N GLN A 263 3.23 17.49 0.21
CA GLN A 263 2.77 18.60 1.07
C GLN A 263 1.75 18.15 2.14
N ILE A 264 1.25 16.92 2.05
CA ILE A 264 0.44 16.30 3.10
C ILE A 264 1.29 16.08 4.36
N LYS A 265 0.67 16.30 5.52
CA LYS A 265 1.25 16.14 6.85
C LYS A 265 0.44 15.17 7.69
N GLU A 266 1.09 14.56 8.67
CA GLU A 266 0.41 13.80 9.71
C GLU A 266 -0.60 14.71 10.43
N GLY A 267 -1.84 14.22 10.57
CA GLY A 267 -2.97 15.00 11.05
C GLY A 267 -3.79 15.73 9.98
N ASP A 268 -3.33 15.85 8.74
CA ASP A 268 -4.20 16.33 7.64
C ASP A 268 -5.38 15.37 7.45
N LYS A 269 -6.58 15.94 7.27
CA LYS A 269 -7.80 15.20 6.95
C LYS A 269 -7.93 15.02 5.45
N LEU A 270 -8.11 13.78 4.99
CA LEU A 270 -8.10 13.40 3.58
C LEU A 270 -9.48 12.87 3.17
N VAL A 271 -9.83 13.03 1.89
CA VAL A 271 -11.01 12.36 1.35
C VAL A 271 -10.70 10.88 1.14
N THR A 272 -11.59 10.03 1.62
CA THR A 272 -11.56 8.56 1.53
C THR A 272 -12.91 8.06 1.02
N PHE A 273 -13.01 6.79 0.64
CA PHE A 273 -14.26 6.19 0.17
C PHE A 273 -14.59 4.90 0.91
N ASN A 274 -15.82 4.76 1.38
CA ASN A 274 -16.27 3.58 2.14
C ASN A 274 -17.06 2.63 1.23
N TRP A 275 -16.42 1.52 0.86
CA TRP A 275 -16.99 0.51 -0.06
C TRP A 275 -18.28 -0.15 0.46
N ASN A 276 -18.56 -0.10 1.78
CA ASN A 276 -19.75 -0.73 2.36
C ASN A 276 -21.03 0.09 2.18
N ASN A 277 -20.92 1.42 2.23
CA ASN A 277 -22.07 2.33 2.15
C ASN A 277 -22.09 3.16 0.84
N GLY A 278 -20.98 3.17 0.09
CA GLY A 278 -20.83 3.88 -1.17
C GLY A 278 -20.62 5.38 -1.01
N LYS A 279 -20.12 5.85 0.13
CA LYS A 279 -19.99 7.29 0.45
C LYS A 279 -18.57 7.80 0.56
N LYS A 280 -18.42 9.11 0.35
CA LYS A 280 -17.21 9.87 0.69
C LYS A 280 -17.14 10.03 2.22
N GLU A 281 -16.00 9.71 2.81
CA GLU A 281 -15.75 9.83 4.24
C GLU A 281 -14.39 10.50 4.51
N ILE A 282 -14.26 11.22 5.63
CA ILE A 282 -13.05 11.96 5.96
C ILE A 282 -12.17 11.12 6.90
N GLY A 283 -11.16 10.46 6.32
CA GLY A 283 -10.11 9.78 7.06
C GLY A 283 -8.99 10.74 7.45
N LYS A 284 -8.18 10.36 8.45
CA LYS A 284 -7.05 11.15 8.93
C LYS A 284 -5.73 10.56 8.42
N CYS A 285 -4.88 11.38 7.83
CA CYS A 285 -3.49 11.02 7.58
C CYS A 285 -2.80 10.73 8.91
N ILE A 286 -2.47 9.47 9.15
CA ILE A 286 -1.67 9.03 10.28
C ILE A 286 -0.19 9.34 10.00
N LYS A 287 0.26 9.02 8.78
CA LYS A 287 1.68 9.04 8.41
C LYS A 287 1.88 9.23 6.91
N LYS A 288 3.01 9.83 6.54
CA LYS A 288 3.55 9.86 5.17
C LYS A 288 4.87 9.08 5.07
N VAL A 289 5.04 8.27 4.02
CA VAL A 289 6.25 7.47 3.73
C VAL A 289 6.95 8.05 2.49
N LYS A 290 8.27 7.83 2.34
CA LYS A 290 9.03 8.07 1.09
C LYS A 290 9.84 6.83 0.70
N THR A 291 9.98 6.54 -0.59
CA THR A 291 10.58 5.31 -1.12
C THR A 291 11.28 5.58 -2.44
N TYR A 292 12.57 5.24 -2.52
CA TYR A 292 13.48 5.71 -3.59
C TYR A 292 13.79 4.62 -4.63
N THR A 293 12.98 3.56 -4.70
CA THR A 293 13.36 2.25 -5.25
C THR A 293 12.74 1.88 -6.61
N HIS A 294 11.79 2.68 -7.12
CA HIS A 294 11.06 2.36 -8.36
C HIS A 294 11.72 3.01 -9.60
N LYS A 295 12.13 2.17 -10.58
CA LYS A 295 12.75 2.59 -11.86
C LYS A 295 11.76 3.14 -12.90
N GLU A 296 10.52 2.66 -12.83
CA GLU A 296 9.49 2.84 -13.85
C GLU A 296 8.25 3.42 -13.21
N ILE A 297 7.39 4.00 -14.03
CA ILE A 297 6.13 4.61 -13.61
C ILE A 297 5.04 4.28 -14.63
N ILE A 298 3.83 3.99 -14.14
CA ILE A 298 2.66 3.79 -14.98
C ILE A 298 1.82 5.06 -14.95
N LYS A 299 1.57 5.62 -16.13
CA LYS A 299 0.72 6.80 -16.33
C LYS A 299 -0.65 6.34 -16.82
N VAL A 300 -1.61 6.35 -15.89
CA VAL A 300 -3.00 5.94 -16.10
C VAL A 300 -3.81 7.17 -16.46
N LYS A 301 -4.39 7.19 -17.66
CA LYS A 301 -5.19 8.32 -18.15
C LYS A 301 -6.67 7.94 -18.29
N THR A 302 -7.52 8.62 -17.54
CA THR A 302 -8.99 8.53 -17.63
C THR A 302 -9.56 9.63 -18.53
N SER A 303 -10.89 9.77 -18.54
CA SER A 303 -11.56 10.84 -19.29
C SER A 303 -11.38 12.24 -18.67
N TYR A 304 -11.11 12.33 -17.36
CA TYR A 304 -10.96 13.61 -16.65
C TYR A 304 -9.59 13.80 -16.00
N TYR A 305 -8.97 12.71 -15.51
CA TYR A 305 -7.73 12.72 -14.71
C TYR A 305 -6.59 11.92 -15.33
N ASN A 306 -5.35 12.31 -15.03
CA ASN A 306 -4.15 11.48 -15.24
C ASN A 306 -3.56 11.17 -13.86
N LEU A 307 -3.20 9.92 -13.59
CA LEU A 307 -2.48 9.51 -12.37
C LEU A 307 -1.17 8.84 -12.78
N GLU A 308 -0.08 9.19 -12.11
CA GLU A 308 1.20 8.51 -12.27
C GLU A 308 1.46 7.69 -11.00
N ALA A 309 1.78 6.40 -11.17
CA ALA A 309 1.86 5.39 -10.11
C ALA A 309 3.09 4.51 -10.28
N SER A 310 3.61 3.90 -9.21
CA SER A 310 4.57 2.80 -9.39
C SER A 310 3.89 1.64 -10.13
N PRO A 311 4.62 0.76 -10.86
CA PRO A 311 4.02 -0.34 -11.60
C PRO A 311 3.18 -1.28 -10.74
N ASN A 312 3.53 -1.41 -9.47
CA ASN A 312 2.84 -2.29 -8.56
C ASN A 312 1.72 -1.57 -7.78
N HIS A 313 1.78 -0.26 -7.55
CA HIS A 313 0.74 0.47 -6.81
C HIS A 313 -0.69 0.22 -7.32
N LYS A 314 -1.64 0.02 -6.40
CA LYS A 314 -2.99 -0.44 -6.71
C LYS A 314 -3.94 0.67 -7.12
N PHE A 315 -4.94 0.25 -7.89
CA PHE A 315 -6.15 1.00 -8.21
C PHE A 315 -7.35 0.10 -7.98
N PHE A 316 -8.43 0.65 -7.42
CA PHE A 316 -9.74 -0.01 -7.50
C PHE A 316 -10.23 0.02 -8.97
N VAL A 317 -10.74 -1.11 -9.44
CA VAL A 317 -11.40 -1.31 -10.73
C VAL A 317 -12.76 -1.95 -10.53
N VAL A 318 -13.62 -1.92 -11.55
CA VAL A 318 -14.88 -2.67 -11.55
C VAL A 318 -14.89 -3.72 -12.66
N GLU A 319 -15.17 -4.96 -12.29
CA GLU A 319 -15.33 -6.08 -13.22
C GLU A 319 -16.49 -6.98 -12.73
N ASN A 320 -17.36 -7.45 -13.62
CA ASN A 320 -18.54 -8.27 -13.29
C ASN A 320 -19.54 -7.64 -12.28
N MET A 321 -19.63 -6.30 -12.23
CA MET A 321 -20.31 -5.54 -11.17
C MET A 321 -19.76 -5.82 -9.74
N GLU A 322 -18.46 -6.01 -9.61
CA GLU A 322 -17.79 -6.15 -8.32
C GLU A 322 -16.55 -5.26 -8.29
N ILE A 323 -16.28 -4.64 -7.13
CA ILE A 323 -15.04 -3.91 -6.90
C ILE A 323 -13.93 -4.94 -6.77
N LYS A 324 -12.86 -4.74 -7.52
CA LYS A 324 -11.59 -5.44 -7.35
C LYS A 324 -10.50 -4.38 -7.23
N GLU A 325 -9.36 -4.73 -6.68
CA GLU A 325 -8.15 -3.96 -6.99
C GLU A 325 -7.40 -4.58 -8.17
N LEU A 326 -6.49 -3.81 -8.76
CA LEU A 326 -5.43 -4.28 -9.68
C LEU A 326 -4.17 -3.43 -9.49
N GLU A 327 -2.99 -3.99 -9.75
CA GLU A 327 -1.76 -3.21 -9.84
C GLU A 327 -1.78 -2.30 -11.08
N ALA A 328 -1.11 -1.15 -11.01
CA ALA A 328 -1.05 -0.19 -12.10
C ALA A 328 -0.58 -0.83 -13.42
N GLY A 329 0.37 -1.77 -13.35
CA GLY A 329 0.90 -2.51 -14.50
C GLY A 329 -0.07 -3.54 -15.11
N ASP A 330 -1.06 -4.01 -14.35
CA ASP A 330 -2.09 -4.96 -14.81
C ASP A 330 -3.35 -4.28 -15.35
N LEU A 331 -3.52 -2.98 -15.09
CA LEU A 331 -4.58 -2.16 -15.66
C LEU A 331 -4.57 -2.21 -17.19
N ARG A 332 -5.76 -2.10 -17.79
CA ARG A 332 -5.96 -2.18 -19.24
C ARG A 332 -6.82 -1.04 -19.73
N GLU A 333 -6.53 -0.56 -20.94
CA GLU A 333 -7.38 0.43 -21.59
C GLU A 333 -8.81 -0.11 -21.68
N GLY A 334 -9.75 0.66 -21.12
CA GLY A 334 -11.15 0.34 -21.08
C GLY A 334 -11.70 -0.29 -19.80
N MET A 335 -10.86 -0.60 -18.81
CA MET A 335 -11.32 -0.85 -17.43
C MET A 335 -11.98 0.40 -16.83
N MET A 336 -12.85 0.20 -15.83
CA MET A 336 -13.56 1.27 -15.12
C MET A 336 -12.95 1.47 -13.72
N ILE A 337 -12.49 2.67 -13.39
CA ILE A 337 -11.98 3.02 -12.05
C ILE A 337 -12.91 4.01 -11.33
N PRO A 338 -13.03 3.96 -9.99
CA PRO A 338 -13.77 4.94 -9.21
C PRO A 338 -12.99 6.25 -9.14
N SER A 339 -13.72 7.36 -9.26
CA SER A 339 -13.14 8.69 -9.16
C SER A 339 -14.07 9.63 -8.40
N ILE A 340 -13.49 10.64 -7.77
CA ILE A 340 -14.24 11.68 -7.05
C ILE A 340 -14.14 12.99 -7.83
N VAL A 341 -15.30 13.64 -8.00
CA VAL A 341 -15.39 15.04 -8.44
C VAL A 341 -15.65 15.88 -7.20
N THR A 342 -14.89 16.96 -7.06
CA THR A 342 -14.99 17.89 -5.93
C THR A 342 -16.36 18.58 -5.95
N GLU A 343 -17.07 18.53 -4.82
CA GLU A 343 -18.35 19.21 -4.61
C GLU A 343 -18.17 20.55 -3.87
N GLU A 344 -19.24 21.33 -3.76
CA GLU A 344 -19.19 22.67 -3.16
C GLU A 344 -19.09 22.59 -1.63
N VAL A 345 -18.00 23.12 -1.07
CA VAL A 345 -17.77 23.22 0.38
C VAL A 345 -17.32 24.65 0.70
N PRO A 346 -17.89 25.34 1.71
CA PRO A 346 -17.48 26.69 2.09
C PRO A 346 -15.99 26.77 2.46
N PHE A 347 -15.24 27.59 1.75
CA PHE A 347 -13.78 27.66 1.86
C PHE A 347 -13.28 28.96 2.52
N ASN A 348 -12.40 28.82 3.51
CA ASN A 348 -11.69 29.94 4.13
C ASN A 348 -10.46 30.30 3.28
N GLY A 349 -10.48 31.49 2.66
CA GLY A 349 -9.62 31.87 1.53
C GLY A 349 -8.09 31.75 1.73
N ILE A 350 -7.37 31.62 0.61
CA ILE A 350 -5.89 31.51 0.59
C ILE A 350 -5.27 32.86 0.97
N SER A 351 -4.41 32.88 1.98
CA SER A 351 -3.71 34.10 2.43
C SER A 351 -2.80 34.69 1.35
N LEU A 352 -2.78 36.02 1.24
CA LEU A 352 -1.99 36.78 0.27
C LEU A 352 -1.08 37.82 0.96
N PHE A 353 0.05 38.13 0.34
CA PHE A 353 0.98 39.14 0.83
C PHE A 353 0.39 40.54 0.64
N THR A 354 0.19 41.24 1.74
CA THR A 354 -0.42 42.59 1.79
C THR A 354 0.54 43.69 2.25
N ASP A 355 1.66 43.33 2.88
CA ASP A 355 2.78 44.24 3.11
C ASP A 355 3.51 44.50 1.78
N VAL A 356 3.27 45.68 1.23
CA VAL A 356 3.88 46.19 -0.01
C VAL A 356 4.52 47.53 0.31
N ASP A 357 5.79 47.73 -0.05
CA ASP A 357 6.40 49.06 0.00
C ASP A 357 5.90 49.91 -1.19
N TYR A 358 5.11 50.95 -0.89
CA TYR A 358 4.68 51.96 -1.85
C TYR A 358 4.29 53.26 -1.15
N ARG A 359 4.45 54.39 -1.86
CA ARG A 359 3.83 55.66 -1.45
C ARG A 359 2.35 55.63 -1.82
N GLU A 360 1.51 55.42 -0.80
CA GLU A 360 0.06 55.36 -0.93
C GLU A 360 -0.51 56.55 -1.73
N ARG A 361 -1.39 56.27 -2.71
CA ARG A 361 -2.13 57.29 -3.46
C ARG A 361 -3.62 57.25 -3.09
N ILE A 362 -4.05 58.36 -2.51
CA ILE A 362 -5.37 58.82 -2.11
C ILE A 362 -6.28 59.14 -3.31
N PHE A 363 -7.40 58.47 -3.59
CA PHE A 363 -8.43 59.07 -4.47
C PHE A 363 -9.08 60.28 -3.78
N LEU A 364 -9.08 61.44 -4.42
CA LEU A 364 -9.91 62.56 -4.00
C LEU A 364 -11.18 62.63 -4.88
N PRO A 365 -12.37 62.43 -4.29
CA PRO A 365 -13.64 62.76 -4.93
C PRO A 365 -13.70 64.23 -5.33
N LYS A 366 -14.56 64.53 -6.31
CA LYS A 366 -14.75 65.87 -6.88
C LYS A 366 -15.12 66.90 -5.81
N GLU A 367 -15.90 66.47 -4.83
CA GLU A 367 -16.41 67.22 -3.69
C GLU A 367 -15.26 67.68 -2.79
N ALA A 368 -14.27 66.81 -2.57
CA ALA A 368 -13.06 67.12 -1.81
C ALA A 368 -12.12 68.07 -2.59
N ALA A 369 -11.97 67.88 -3.90
CA ALA A 369 -11.22 68.79 -4.77
C ALA A 369 -11.85 70.20 -4.81
N ILE A 370 -13.18 70.29 -4.90
CA ILE A 370 -13.95 71.53 -4.78
C ILE A 370 -13.76 72.15 -3.39
N HIS A 371 -13.76 71.35 -2.32
CA HIS A 371 -13.54 71.84 -0.96
C HIS A 371 -12.15 72.47 -0.79
N PHE A 372 -11.09 71.85 -1.33
CA PHE A 372 -9.74 72.46 -1.30
C PHE A 372 -9.65 73.77 -2.10
N ASN A 373 -10.35 73.87 -3.23
CA ASN A 373 -10.44 75.11 -4.00
C ASN A 373 -11.12 76.23 -3.19
N TYR A 374 -12.26 75.92 -2.55
CA TYR A 374 -12.97 76.83 -1.65
C TYR A 374 -12.09 77.26 -0.45
N LEU A 375 -11.41 76.32 0.21
CA LEU A 375 -10.49 76.60 1.32
C LEU A 375 -9.34 77.52 0.89
N ARG A 376 -8.72 77.27 -0.28
CA ARG A 376 -7.66 78.13 -0.81
C ARG A 376 -8.16 79.56 -1.06
N GLN A 377 -9.35 79.69 -1.66
CA GLN A 377 -9.96 81.00 -1.94
C GLN A 377 -10.32 81.74 -0.64
N LYS A 378 -10.85 81.04 0.37
CA LYS A 378 -11.20 81.61 1.68
C LYS A 378 -9.99 82.23 2.41
N ILE A 379 -8.78 81.72 2.17
CA ILE A 379 -7.53 82.27 2.73
C ILE A 379 -6.73 83.13 1.73
N GLY A 380 -7.35 83.55 0.62
CA GLY A 380 -6.78 84.51 -0.34
C GLY A 380 -5.58 84.04 -1.16
N LEU A 381 -5.20 82.75 -1.10
CA LEU A 381 -3.98 82.27 -1.75
C LEU A 381 -4.16 82.00 -3.25
N SER A 382 -3.18 82.45 -4.05
CA SER A 382 -3.06 82.01 -5.44
C SER A 382 -2.58 80.55 -5.52
N GLN A 383 -2.93 79.83 -6.59
CA GLN A 383 -2.47 78.46 -6.83
C GLN A 383 -0.93 78.35 -6.86
N ARG A 384 -0.23 79.38 -7.36
CA ARG A 384 1.24 79.46 -7.34
C ARG A 384 1.80 79.60 -5.92
N ALA A 385 1.13 80.36 -5.05
CA ALA A 385 1.53 80.53 -3.65
C ALA A 385 1.29 79.26 -2.83
N LEU A 386 0.15 78.60 -3.00
CA LEU A 386 -0.13 77.30 -2.35
C LEU A 386 0.90 76.23 -2.76
N ALA A 387 1.20 76.13 -4.06
CA ALA A 387 2.23 75.22 -4.56
C ALA A 387 3.62 75.49 -3.97
N LYS A 388 4.04 76.77 -3.88
CA LYS A 388 5.32 77.16 -3.25
C LYS A 388 5.35 76.79 -1.76
N THR A 389 4.27 77.07 -1.03
CA THR A 389 4.18 76.85 0.42
C THR A 389 4.21 75.37 0.80
N LEU A 390 3.60 74.51 -0.02
CA LEU A 390 3.64 73.05 0.15
C LEU A 390 4.89 72.39 -0.47
N ASN A 391 5.83 73.18 -1.00
CA ASN A 391 7.02 72.74 -1.74
C ASN A 391 6.70 71.74 -2.87
N LYS A 392 5.78 72.12 -3.77
CA LYS A 392 5.35 71.34 -4.93
C LYS A 392 5.51 72.14 -6.24
N ASN A 393 5.46 71.43 -7.38
CA ASN A 393 5.45 72.03 -8.71
C ASN A 393 4.33 73.09 -8.85
N ARG A 394 4.57 74.18 -9.58
CA ARG A 394 3.61 75.28 -9.84
C ARG A 394 2.22 74.81 -10.29
N ASN A 395 2.12 73.68 -10.99
CA ASN A 395 0.85 73.12 -11.49
C ASN A 395 0.09 72.27 -10.45
N PHE A 396 0.65 72.06 -9.24
CA PHE A 396 0.10 71.17 -8.21
C PHE A 396 -1.30 71.57 -7.75
N ALA A 397 -1.50 72.83 -7.33
CA ALA A 397 -2.79 73.31 -6.85
C ALA A 397 -3.87 73.29 -7.95
N PHE A 398 -3.49 73.63 -9.20
CA PHE A 398 -4.37 73.51 -10.36
C PHE A 398 -4.84 72.07 -10.61
N ASN A 399 -3.95 71.08 -10.46
CA ASN A 399 -4.26 69.66 -10.59
C ASN A 399 -5.07 69.10 -9.41
N LEU A 400 -4.90 69.66 -8.20
CA LEU A 400 -5.66 69.29 -7.00
C LEU A 400 -7.13 69.74 -7.07
N GLU A 401 -7.40 70.86 -7.75
CA GLU A 401 -8.67 71.60 -7.63
C GLU A 401 -9.67 71.38 -8.80
N ARG A 402 -9.29 70.65 -9.86
CA ARG A 402 -10.07 70.61 -11.13
C ARG A 402 -10.68 69.27 -11.56
N LYS A 403 -10.25 68.13 -11.00
CA LYS A 403 -10.71 66.79 -11.40
C LYS A 403 -10.71 65.82 -10.21
N ASN A 404 -11.44 64.71 -10.34
CA ASN A 404 -11.15 63.46 -9.65
C ASN A 404 -9.65 63.14 -9.85
N ASN A 405 -8.88 62.96 -8.78
CA ASN A 405 -7.43 62.84 -8.90
C ASN A 405 -6.83 61.99 -7.77
N TYR A 406 -5.75 61.28 -8.07
CA TYR A 406 -5.04 60.43 -7.13
C TYR A 406 -3.78 61.15 -6.60
N ILE A 407 -3.80 61.62 -5.35
CA ILE A 407 -2.65 62.31 -4.73
C ILE A 407 -1.96 61.44 -3.68
N TYR A 408 -0.68 61.65 -3.41
CA TYR A 408 0.03 60.88 -2.38
C TYR A 408 -0.51 61.16 -0.97
N SER A 409 -0.64 60.12 -0.14
CA SER A 409 -1.12 60.15 1.25
C SER A 409 -0.38 61.20 2.09
N ASP A 410 0.95 61.22 2.05
CA ASP A 410 1.79 62.22 2.76
C ASP A 410 1.56 63.65 2.25
N THR A 411 1.18 63.78 0.97
CA THR A 411 0.85 65.08 0.38
C THR A 411 -0.57 65.52 0.75
N LEU A 412 -1.53 64.59 0.89
CA LEU A 412 -2.84 64.87 1.48
C LEU A 412 -2.70 65.29 2.95
N LYS A 413 -1.94 64.54 3.76
CA LYS A 413 -1.57 64.92 5.14
C LYS A 413 -0.92 66.30 5.21
N SER A 414 -0.03 66.63 4.28
CA SER A 414 0.58 67.96 4.19
C SER A 414 -0.44 69.07 3.89
N ILE A 415 -1.41 68.82 3.00
CA ILE A 415 -2.52 69.74 2.71
C ILE A 415 -3.44 69.90 3.93
N LEU A 416 -3.85 68.80 4.55
CA LEU A 416 -4.76 68.80 5.70
C LEU A 416 -4.13 69.50 6.90
N LYS A 417 -2.85 69.23 7.20
CA LYS A 417 -2.07 69.96 8.21
C LYS A 417 -1.95 71.46 7.89
N PHE A 418 -1.79 71.82 6.62
CA PHE A 418 -1.73 73.23 6.19
C PHE A 418 -3.08 73.97 6.39
N TYR A 419 -4.21 73.30 6.15
CA TYR A 419 -5.54 73.85 6.43
C TYR A 419 -6.03 73.59 7.88
N ASN A 420 -5.21 72.96 8.72
CA ASN A 420 -5.52 72.54 10.10
C ASN A 420 -6.79 71.67 10.22
N ILE A 421 -7.00 70.74 9.28
CA ILE A 421 -8.15 69.82 9.22
C ILE A 421 -7.74 68.45 9.79
N PRO A 422 -8.50 67.85 10.74
CA PRO A 422 -8.25 66.50 11.24
C PRO A 422 -8.39 65.44 10.14
N GLU A 423 -7.43 64.51 10.05
CA GLU A 423 -7.37 63.50 8.98
C GLU A 423 -8.63 62.62 8.95
N ASN A 424 -9.08 62.14 10.12
CA ASN A 424 -10.29 61.31 10.25
C ASN A 424 -11.59 62.07 9.94
N GLU A 425 -11.69 63.38 10.26
CA GLU A 425 -12.86 64.19 9.90
C GLU A 425 -12.95 64.28 8.38
N PHE A 426 -11.84 64.61 7.71
CA PHE A 426 -11.79 64.71 6.27
C PHE A 426 -12.12 63.38 5.57
N TYR A 427 -11.54 62.26 6.03
CA TYR A 427 -11.80 60.95 5.44
C TYR A 427 -13.27 60.53 5.57
N ASN A 428 -13.88 60.69 6.75
CA ASN A 428 -15.29 60.37 6.95
C ASN A 428 -16.22 61.29 6.13
N LYS A 429 -15.96 62.60 6.13
CA LYS A 429 -16.79 63.63 5.49
C LYS A 429 -16.85 63.55 3.96
N PHE A 430 -15.77 63.05 3.34
CA PHE A 430 -15.67 62.88 1.89
C PHE A 430 -15.63 61.41 1.45
N ASN A 431 -15.89 60.45 2.36
CA ASN A 431 -15.85 59.00 2.12
C ASN A 431 -14.54 58.54 1.43
N VAL A 432 -13.41 59.09 1.87
CA VAL A 432 -12.08 58.92 1.26
C VAL A 432 -11.44 57.64 1.81
N ASN A 433 -11.88 56.51 1.26
CA ASN A 433 -11.41 55.19 1.65
C ASN A 433 -10.05 54.86 1.00
N LYS A 434 -9.18 54.16 1.74
CA LYS A 434 -7.85 53.73 1.29
C LYS A 434 -7.92 52.61 0.23
N THR A 435 -6.85 52.39 -0.52
CA THR A 435 -6.77 51.20 -1.39
C THR A 435 -6.83 49.94 -0.51
N ASN A 436 -7.83 49.09 -0.72
CA ASN A 436 -7.93 47.80 -0.04
C ASN A 436 -7.00 46.80 -0.75
N LEU A 437 -6.15 46.11 0.01
CA LEU A 437 -5.38 44.96 -0.48
C LEU A 437 -5.95 43.70 0.18
N PRO A 438 -6.69 42.83 -0.55
CA PRO A 438 -7.34 41.68 0.04
C PRO A 438 -6.34 40.73 0.74
N LYS A 439 -6.57 40.46 2.03
CA LYS A 439 -5.75 39.50 2.79
C LYS A 439 -5.91 38.06 2.31
N PHE A 440 -6.99 37.76 1.59
CA PHE A 440 -7.32 36.42 1.11
C PHE A 440 -7.80 36.44 -0.34
N LEU A 441 -7.39 35.43 -1.11
CA LEU A 441 -7.96 35.16 -2.44
C LEU A 441 -9.43 34.74 -2.29
N ASN A 442 -10.30 35.42 -3.03
CA ASN A 442 -11.74 35.20 -3.08
C ASN A 442 -12.22 35.16 -4.55
N PRO A 443 -13.44 34.65 -4.85
CA PRO A 443 -13.89 34.48 -6.23
C PRO A 443 -13.93 35.76 -7.07
N LYS A 444 -14.18 36.93 -6.47
CA LYS A 444 -14.22 38.21 -7.18
C LYS A 444 -12.81 38.69 -7.56
N LEU A 445 -11.85 38.60 -6.63
CA LEU A 445 -10.43 38.84 -6.94
C LEU A 445 -9.91 37.84 -7.99
N ALA A 446 -10.29 36.56 -7.90
CA ALA A 446 -9.93 35.55 -8.89
C ALA A 446 -10.48 35.90 -10.29
N GLN A 447 -11.72 36.40 -10.38
CA GLN A 447 -12.31 36.88 -11.64
C GLN A 447 -11.58 38.10 -12.21
N CYS A 448 -11.20 39.09 -11.39
CA CYS A 448 -10.34 40.19 -11.84
C CYS A 448 -9.00 39.68 -12.40
N LEU A 449 -8.35 38.73 -11.70
CA LEU A 449 -7.07 38.14 -12.13
C LEU A 449 -7.23 37.33 -13.43
N GLY A 450 -8.35 36.62 -13.63
CA GLY A 450 -8.65 35.91 -14.86
C GLY A 450 -8.72 36.84 -16.08
N TYR A 451 -9.41 37.97 -15.96
CA TYR A 451 -9.52 38.95 -17.04
C TYR A 451 -8.19 39.69 -17.29
N ILE A 452 -7.43 40.01 -16.23
CA ILE A 452 -6.06 40.53 -16.33
C ILE A 452 -5.13 39.54 -17.07
N ALA A 453 -5.32 38.23 -16.88
CA ALA A 453 -4.50 37.21 -17.53
C ALA A 453 -4.78 37.02 -19.05
N GLY A 454 -5.95 37.48 -19.53
CA GLY A 454 -6.29 37.56 -20.95
C GLY A 454 -5.88 38.91 -21.56
N ASP A 455 -6.72 39.93 -21.44
CA ASP A 455 -6.53 41.23 -22.11
C ASP A 455 -5.72 42.28 -21.31
N GLY A 456 -5.27 41.94 -20.11
CA GLY A 456 -4.41 42.81 -19.30
C GLY A 456 -2.95 42.84 -19.76
N HIS A 457 -2.28 43.97 -19.56
CA HIS A 457 -0.82 44.10 -19.64
C HIS A 457 -0.29 45.13 -18.64
N GLN A 458 0.98 45.02 -18.25
CA GLN A 458 1.64 46.05 -17.45
C GLN A 458 2.13 47.18 -18.36
N ALA A 459 1.55 48.37 -18.21
CA ALA A 459 1.85 49.53 -19.05
C ALA A 459 3.03 50.36 -18.50
N THR A 460 3.21 50.39 -17.18
CA THR A 460 4.40 50.93 -16.51
C THR A 460 4.72 50.11 -15.25
N GLU A 461 5.86 50.35 -14.61
CA GLU A 461 6.20 49.77 -13.29
C GLU A 461 5.08 49.95 -12.25
N ASN A 462 4.25 51.01 -12.40
CA ASN A 462 3.22 51.40 -11.44
C ASN A 462 1.81 51.52 -12.07
N SER A 463 1.57 50.92 -13.25
CA SER A 463 0.23 50.80 -13.83
C SER A 463 -0.02 49.53 -14.65
N LEU A 464 -1.20 48.94 -14.46
CA LEU A 464 -1.77 47.88 -15.29
C LEU A 464 -2.82 48.47 -16.22
N ARG A 465 -2.91 47.98 -17.46
CA ARG A 465 -3.87 48.43 -18.47
C ARG A 465 -4.68 47.25 -19.01
N LEU A 466 -6.00 47.43 -19.06
CA LEU A 466 -6.95 46.53 -19.71
C LEU A 466 -7.43 47.18 -21.02
N THR A 467 -7.66 46.38 -22.07
CA THR A 467 -8.11 46.85 -23.38
C THR A 467 -9.22 45.93 -23.90
N ASP A 468 -10.34 46.47 -24.37
CA ASP A 468 -11.46 45.69 -24.91
C ASP A 468 -12.13 46.48 -26.06
N GLU A 469 -12.78 45.80 -26.98
CA GLU A 469 -13.68 46.42 -27.97
C GLU A 469 -15.01 46.84 -27.32
N SER A 470 -15.36 46.21 -26.19
CA SER A 470 -16.59 46.41 -25.43
C SER A 470 -16.40 47.32 -24.21
N ARG A 471 -16.88 48.57 -24.33
CA ARG A 471 -16.95 49.52 -23.19
C ARG A 471 -17.68 48.93 -21.98
N VAL A 472 -18.78 48.22 -22.21
CA VAL A 472 -19.60 47.63 -21.14
C VAL A 472 -18.85 46.54 -20.37
N CYS A 473 -17.96 45.80 -21.04
CA CYS A 473 -17.08 44.82 -20.40
C CYS A 473 -16.09 45.51 -19.45
N LEU A 474 -15.39 46.55 -19.93
CA LEU A 474 -14.45 47.31 -19.09
C LEU A 474 -15.13 48.11 -17.97
N GLU A 475 -16.37 48.57 -18.15
CA GLU A 475 -17.14 49.20 -17.08
C GLU A 475 -17.52 48.18 -16.00
N PHE A 476 -17.95 46.96 -16.36
CA PHE A 476 -18.17 45.86 -15.41
C PHE A 476 -16.88 45.48 -14.65
N TYR A 477 -15.75 45.32 -15.35
CA TYR A 477 -14.47 45.01 -14.70
C TYR A 477 -13.93 46.18 -13.87
N SER A 478 -14.20 47.43 -14.27
CA SER A 478 -13.89 48.62 -13.47
C SER A 478 -14.68 48.64 -12.14
N ASP A 479 -15.97 48.30 -12.16
CA ASP A 479 -16.77 48.14 -10.94
C ASP A 479 -16.34 46.95 -10.08
N LEU A 480 -15.98 45.81 -10.67
CA LEU A 480 -15.47 44.65 -9.93
C LEU A 480 -14.12 44.94 -9.25
N ILE A 481 -13.22 45.66 -9.93
CA ILE A 481 -11.96 46.16 -9.34
C ILE A 481 -12.25 47.18 -8.23
N SER A 482 -13.28 48.01 -8.40
CA SER A 482 -13.73 48.95 -7.36
C SER A 482 -14.28 48.24 -6.12
N GLU A 483 -14.98 47.11 -6.26
CA GLU A 483 -15.43 46.32 -5.10
C GLU A 483 -14.26 45.62 -4.40
N VAL A 484 -13.33 45.01 -5.16
CA VAL A 484 -12.22 44.24 -4.60
C VAL A 484 -11.16 45.13 -3.94
N PHE A 485 -10.76 46.22 -4.60
CA PHE A 485 -9.61 47.05 -4.20
C PHE A 485 -10.00 48.44 -3.67
N ASN A 486 -11.28 48.82 -3.67
CA ASN A 486 -11.71 50.20 -3.40
C ASN A 486 -10.95 51.22 -4.29
N TYR A 487 -10.84 50.89 -5.58
CA TYR A 487 -10.21 51.73 -6.61
C TYR A 487 -10.97 51.53 -7.92
N LYS A 488 -11.51 52.60 -8.51
CA LYS A 488 -12.19 52.52 -9.82
C LYS A 488 -11.30 53.08 -10.93
N PRO A 489 -10.86 52.26 -11.93
CA PRO A 489 -10.17 52.77 -13.12
C PRO A 489 -11.16 53.48 -14.05
N GLU A 490 -10.76 54.63 -14.60
CA GLU A 490 -11.55 55.34 -15.62
C GLU A 490 -11.46 54.62 -16.97
N VAL A 491 -12.60 54.36 -17.61
CA VAL A 491 -12.68 53.74 -18.93
C VAL A 491 -12.68 54.83 -19.99
N VAL A 492 -11.61 54.89 -20.79
CA VAL A 492 -11.38 55.93 -21.81
C VAL A 492 -11.39 55.29 -23.19
N HIS A 493 -11.97 55.99 -24.17
CA HIS A 493 -11.95 55.56 -25.57
C HIS A 493 -10.64 56.02 -26.24
N TYR A 494 -9.94 55.10 -26.92
CA TYR A 494 -8.70 55.40 -27.63
C TYR A 494 -8.90 55.20 -29.14
N THR A 495 -8.84 56.31 -29.88
CA THR A 495 -8.82 56.32 -31.34
C THR A 495 -7.39 56.49 -31.84
N ASP A 496 -6.75 55.38 -32.20
CA ASP A 496 -5.48 55.38 -32.95
C ASP A 496 -5.68 54.60 -34.27
N ASN A 497 -4.89 54.92 -35.30
CA ASN A 497 -5.19 54.75 -36.73
C ASN A 497 -5.20 53.29 -37.25
N SER A 498 -5.44 52.29 -36.40
CA SER A 498 -5.65 50.90 -36.83
C SER A 498 -6.65 50.09 -35.98
N LYS A 499 -7.06 50.54 -34.78
CA LYS A 499 -8.03 49.82 -33.92
C LYS A 499 -8.91 50.78 -33.12
N ASN A 500 -10.21 50.45 -33.06
CA ASN A 500 -11.21 51.15 -32.26
C ASN A 500 -11.41 50.40 -30.94
N ALA A 501 -10.79 50.86 -29.84
CA ALA A 501 -10.80 50.16 -28.56
C ALA A 501 -11.04 51.08 -27.36
N PHE A 502 -11.56 50.50 -26.29
CA PHE A 502 -11.66 51.12 -24.97
C PHE A 502 -10.51 50.63 -24.09
N VAL A 503 -10.08 51.49 -23.16
CA VAL A 503 -8.92 51.26 -22.30
C VAL A 503 -9.29 51.62 -20.87
N ALA A 504 -9.00 50.74 -19.92
CA ALA A 504 -9.11 51.02 -18.49
C ALA A 504 -7.72 50.89 -17.85
N GLU A 505 -7.17 51.99 -17.30
CA GLU A 505 -5.84 51.97 -16.68
C GLU A 505 -5.89 52.08 -15.15
N ILE A 506 -5.28 51.09 -14.51
CA ILE A 506 -5.10 50.97 -13.06
C ILE A 506 -3.79 51.67 -12.69
N CYS A 507 -3.79 53.01 -12.68
CA CYS A 507 -2.64 53.85 -12.33
C CYS A 507 -2.32 53.85 -10.81
N ASN A 508 -2.40 52.69 -10.16
CA ASN A 508 -2.18 52.51 -8.73
C ASN A 508 -1.00 51.56 -8.47
N ALA A 509 0.09 52.14 -7.95
CA ALA A 509 1.30 51.42 -7.55
C ALA A 509 1.01 50.30 -6.54
N ALA A 510 0.06 50.50 -5.61
CA ALA A 510 -0.31 49.52 -4.61
C ALA A 510 -0.82 48.23 -5.26
N ILE A 511 -1.78 48.36 -6.17
CA ILE A 511 -2.42 47.25 -6.87
C ILE A 511 -1.44 46.62 -7.86
N THR A 512 -0.70 47.43 -8.61
CA THR A 512 0.30 46.93 -9.59
C THR A 512 1.41 46.12 -8.91
N ARG A 513 1.90 46.57 -7.75
CA ARG A 513 2.90 45.85 -6.94
C ARG A 513 2.30 44.65 -6.21
N TYR A 514 1.10 44.74 -5.64
CA TYR A 514 0.39 43.62 -5.03
C TYR A 514 0.14 42.47 -6.03
N VAL A 515 -0.31 42.77 -7.25
CA VAL A 515 -0.48 41.75 -8.30
C VAL A 515 0.86 41.20 -8.76
N ASN A 516 1.90 42.03 -8.91
CA ASN A 516 3.26 41.54 -9.23
C ASN A 516 3.87 40.67 -8.12
N MET A 517 3.58 40.93 -6.84
CA MET A 517 4.12 40.16 -5.71
C MET A 517 3.40 38.83 -5.51
N ASN A 518 2.08 38.77 -5.73
CA ASN A 518 1.28 37.57 -5.49
C ASN A 518 1.02 36.73 -6.76
N PHE A 519 1.05 37.34 -7.95
CA PHE A 519 0.55 36.73 -9.20
C PHE A 519 1.38 37.14 -10.43
N LYS A 520 2.71 37.30 -10.31
CA LYS A 520 3.59 37.79 -11.40
C LYS A 520 3.37 37.09 -12.75
N ASP A 521 3.14 35.78 -12.73
CA ASP A 521 3.19 34.93 -13.93
C ASP A 521 2.02 35.14 -14.90
N ILE A 522 0.91 35.76 -14.47
CA ILE A 522 -0.17 36.20 -15.40
C ILE A 522 0.18 37.49 -16.14
N LEU A 523 1.13 38.29 -15.63
CA LEU A 523 1.56 39.55 -16.24
C LEU A 523 2.69 39.38 -17.27
N ASN A 524 3.22 38.15 -17.42
CA ASN A 524 4.22 37.81 -18.43
C ASN A 524 3.73 38.07 -19.87
N TYR A 525 4.67 38.09 -20.82
CA TYR A 525 4.37 38.11 -22.25
C TYR A 525 3.45 36.94 -22.64
N SER A 526 2.50 37.14 -23.55
CA SER A 526 1.31 36.28 -23.72
C SER A 526 1.62 34.79 -23.94
N LYS A 527 2.69 34.47 -24.68
CA LYS A 527 3.16 33.09 -24.95
C LYS A 527 3.72 32.37 -23.70
N TYR A 528 4.12 33.13 -22.69
CA TYR A 528 4.76 32.66 -21.44
C TYR A 528 3.90 32.95 -20.19
N ARG A 529 2.62 33.30 -20.35
CA ARG A 529 1.69 33.41 -19.22
C ARG A 529 1.40 32.04 -18.64
N VAL A 530 1.48 31.93 -17.32
CA VAL A 530 1.22 30.71 -16.58
C VAL A 530 0.28 31.05 -15.43
N MET A 531 -0.69 30.18 -15.17
CA MET A 531 -1.61 30.37 -14.06
C MET A 531 -0.93 30.03 -12.73
N PRO A 532 -0.99 30.90 -11.71
CA PRO A 532 -0.46 30.64 -10.38
C PRO A 532 -1.05 29.39 -9.73
N ILE A 533 -0.19 28.55 -9.14
CA ILE A 533 -0.57 27.23 -8.60
C ILE A 533 -1.60 27.32 -7.46
N ASN A 534 -1.60 28.41 -6.70
CA ASN A 534 -2.59 28.71 -5.67
C ASN A 534 -4.01 28.95 -6.22
N ILE A 535 -4.17 29.28 -7.50
CA ILE A 535 -5.49 29.35 -8.16
C ILE A 535 -5.92 27.94 -8.61
N ILE A 536 -5.01 27.17 -9.22
CA ILE A 536 -5.29 25.83 -9.78
C ILE A 536 -5.73 24.81 -8.70
N LEU A 537 -5.08 24.86 -7.54
CA LEU A 537 -5.30 23.92 -6.43
C LEU A 537 -6.38 24.37 -5.42
N SER A 538 -6.99 25.53 -5.65
CA SER A 538 -7.99 26.12 -4.76
C SER A 538 -9.36 25.41 -4.79
N SER A 539 -10.28 25.86 -3.93
CA SER A 539 -11.69 25.47 -3.93
C SER A 539 -12.42 25.82 -5.23
N PRO A 540 -13.47 25.06 -5.63
CA PRO A 540 -14.22 25.28 -6.86
C PRO A 540 -14.62 26.74 -7.18
N ASP A 541 -15.01 27.56 -6.20
CA ASP A 541 -15.51 28.93 -6.46
C ASP A 541 -14.44 29.92 -6.92
N ILE A 542 -13.21 29.75 -6.43
CA ILE A 542 -12.04 30.52 -6.88
C ILE A 542 -11.75 30.19 -8.36
N ILE A 543 -11.85 28.90 -8.71
CA ILE A 543 -11.67 28.39 -10.08
C ILE A 543 -12.76 28.91 -11.01
N LYS A 544 -14.05 28.80 -10.63
CA LYS A 544 -15.19 29.36 -11.38
C LYS A 544 -14.97 30.85 -11.66
N GLY A 545 -14.55 31.61 -10.64
CA GLY A 545 -14.22 33.03 -10.74
C GLY A 545 -13.14 33.30 -11.79
N PHE A 546 -11.98 32.65 -11.67
CA PHE A 546 -10.87 32.85 -12.61
C PHE A 546 -11.24 32.48 -14.05
N ILE A 547 -11.89 31.33 -14.28
CA ILE A 547 -12.27 30.91 -15.64
C ILE A 547 -13.30 31.87 -16.24
N ARG A 548 -14.28 32.37 -15.46
CA ARG A 548 -15.22 33.41 -15.92
C ARG A 548 -14.47 34.66 -16.37
N GLY A 549 -13.50 35.12 -15.58
CA GLY A 549 -12.65 36.27 -15.92
C GLY A 549 -11.88 36.06 -17.22
N PHE A 550 -11.23 34.91 -17.36
CA PHE A 550 -10.44 34.58 -18.54
C PHE A 550 -11.33 34.39 -19.79
N ALA A 551 -12.52 33.81 -19.65
CA ALA A 551 -13.47 33.64 -20.75
C ALA A 551 -14.17 34.95 -21.15
N ASP A 552 -14.36 35.89 -20.22
CA ASP A 552 -14.83 37.24 -20.55
C ASP A 552 -13.83 38.02 -21.41
N ALA A 553 -12.53 37.73 -21.31
CA ALA A 553 -11.49 38.18 -22.22
C ALA A 553 -11.40 37.27 -23.48
N ASP A 554 -10.61 36.19 -23.38
CA ASP A 554 -10.18 35.29 -24.46
C ASP A 554 -11.26 34.27 -24.94
N GLY A 555 -12.46 34.28 -24.34
CA GLY A 555 -13.55 33.35 -24.66
C GLY A 555 -14.54 33.87 -25.71
N CYS A 556 -15.04 32.97 -26.57
CA CYS A 556 -16.11 33.25 -27.52
C CYS A 556 -17.14 32.11 -27.64
N VAL A 557 -18.40 32.47 -27.92
CA VAL A 557 -19.48 31.50 -28.17
C VAL A 557 -19.66 31.35 -29.69
N LYS A 558 -19.62 30.11 -30.17
CA LYS A 558 -19.84 29.73 -31.58
C LYS A 558 -21.09 28.85 -31.69
N LYS A 559 -21.53 28.56 -32.93
CA LYS A 559 -22.85 27.97 -33.25
C LYS A 559 -23.22 26.69 -32.46
N GLU A 560 -22.25 25.86 -32.09
CA GLU A 560 -22.46 24.56 -31.41
C GLU A 560 -21.48 24.32 -30.24
N GLN A 561 -20.73 25.36 -29.82
CA GLN A 561 -19.65 25.22 -28.84
C GLN A 561 -19.29 26.56 -28.18
N ILE A 562 -18.70 26.48 -26.99
CA ILE A 562 -17.91 27.59 -26.43
C ILE A 562 -16.44 27.33 -26.81
N ALA A 563 -15.68 28.38 -27.12
CA ALA A 563 -14.24 28.31 -27.34
C ALA A 563 -13.52 29.31 -26.41
N ILE A 564 -12.33 28.94 -25.93
CA ILE A 564 -11.40 29.85 -25.24
C ILE A 564 -10.06 29.74 -25.98
N ASP A 565 -9.57 30.86 -26.50
CA ASP A 565 -8.36 30.92 -27.32
C ASP A 565 -7.21 31.54 -26.52
N THR A 566 -5.98 31.03 -26.64
CA THR A 566 -4.81 31.72 -26.05
C THR A 566 -3.51 31.38 -26.78
N THR A 567 -2.48 32.21 -26.62
CA THR A 567 -1.13 31.97 -27.18
C THR A 567 -0.18 31.24 -26.22
N SER A 568 -0.55 31.09 -24.95
CA SER A 568 0.18 30.23 -24.00
C SER A 568 -0.39 28.82 -23.99
N GLN A 569 0.40 27.85 -24.46
CA GLN A 569 0.07 26.43 -24.33
C GLN A 569 -0.22 26.09 -22.86
N LYS A 570 0.64 26.54 -21.93
CA LYS A 570 0.54 26.21 -20.51
C LYS A 570 -0.74 26.75 -19.87
N MET A 571 -1.16 27.96 -20.22
CA MET A 571 -2.43 28.52 -19.78
C MET A 571 -3.62 27.68 -20.29
N SER A 572 -3.59 27.23 -21.55
CA SER A 572 -4.64 26.36 -22.11
C SER A 572 -4.71 24.99 -21.40
N GLU A 573 -3.57 24.37 -21.09
CA GLU A 573 -3.51 23.12 -20.32
C GLU A 573 -4.06 23.30 -18.89
N GLN A 574 -3.72 24.41 -18.23
CA GLN A 574 -4.15 24.71 -16.86
C GLN A 574 -5.65 25.02 -16.79
N ILE A 575 -6.21 25.76 -17.75
CA ILE A 575 -7.65 25.99 -17.84
C ILE A 575 -8.39 24.68 -18.17
N GLN A 576 -7.86 23.81 -19.04
CA GLN A 576 -8.44 22.49 -19.31
C GLN A 576 -8.52 21.62 -18.06
N PHE A 577 -7.43 21.56 -17.27
CA PHE A 577 -7.40 20.81 -16.01
C PHE A 577 -8.46 21.34 -15.01
N MET A 578 -8.60 22.65 -14.89
CA MET A 578 -9.60 23.25 -14.01
C MET A 578 -11.05 23.06 -14.49
N LEU A 579 -11.31 23.08 -15.79
CA LEU A 579 -12.62 22.71 -16.36
C LEU A 579 -12.95 21.24 -16.05
N ASN A 580 -11.97 20.34 -16.17
CA ASN A 580 -12.13 18.93 -15.79
C ASN A 580 -12.43 18.76 -14.28
N ARG A 581 -11.79 19.54 -13.38
CA ARG A 581 -12.13 19.55 -11.93
C ARG A 581 -13.59 19.91 -11.67
N LEU A 582 -14.19 20.78 -12.49
CA LEU A 582 -15.61 21.17 -12.42
C LEU A 582 -16.53 20.19 -13.20
N GLY A 583 -16.00 19.08 -13.72
CA GLY A 583 -16.75 18.11 -14.50
C GLY A 583 -17.23 18.62 -15.87
N ILE A 584 -16.55 19.60 -16.46
CA ILE A 584 -16.84 20.21 -17.76
C ILE A 584 -15.85 19.65 -18.80
N GLU A 585 -16.28 18.72 -19.65
CA GLU A 585 -15.42 18.18 -20.71
C GLU A 585 -15.07 19.27 -21.74
N SER A 586 -13.77 19.41 -22.04
CA SER A 586 -13.27 20.33 -23.07
C SER A 586 -12.12 19.72 -23.89
N SER A 587 -12.08 20.00 -25.20
CA SER A 587 -11.07 19.47 -26.11
C SER A 587 -10.15 20.58 -26.63
N LEU A 588 -8.85 20.44 -26.39
CA LEU A 588 -7.80 21.33 -26.92
C LEU A 588 -7.54 21.06 -28.41
N SER A 589 -7.46 22.12 -29.22
CA SER A 589 -7.09 22.09 -30.63
C SER A 589 -6.07 23.19 -30.95
N ILE A 590 -5.05 22.85 -31.74
CA ILE A 590 -4.00 23.78 -32.17
C ILE A 590 -4.42 24.43 -33.49
N GLU A 591 -4.37 25.77 -33.56
CA GLU A 591 -4.63 26.54 -34.78
C GLU A 591 -3.43 27.39 -35.16
N ASN A 592 -2.83 27.09 -36.32
CA ASN A 592 -1.80 27.92 -36.92
C ASN A 592 -2.49 29.00 -37.77
N ARG A 593 -2.24 30.29 -37.48
CA ARG A 593 -2.79 31.38 -38.31
C ARG A 593 -2.09 31.42 -39.66
N THR A 594 -2.84 31.22 -40.73
CA THR A 594 -2.34 31.36 -42.11
C THR A 594 -1.80 32.77 -42.36
N GLY A 595 -0.56 32.86 -42.83
CA GLY A 595 0.11 34.12 -43.18
C GLY A 595 1.32 34.50 -42.32
N TYR A 596 1.46 33.97 -41.09
CA TYR A 596 2.62 34.24 -40.22
C TYR A 596 3.09 32.97 -39.50
N SER A 597 4.33 32.56 -39.76
CA SER A 597 4.90 31.26 -39.33
C SER A 597 5.19 31.11 -37.83
N GLU A 598 5.01 32.16 -37.01
CA GLU A 598 5.46 32.18 -35.61
C GLU A 598 4.32 32.17 -34.57
N PHE A 599 3.06 32.30 -35.02
CA PHE A 599 1.89 32.51 -34.15
C PHE A 599 0.92 31.31 -34.16
N THR A 600 1.32 30.25 -33.44
CA THR A 600 0.45 29.15 -33.03
C THR A 600 -0.51 29.61 -31.92
N SER A 601 -1.79 29.26 -32.06
CA SER A 601 -2.85 29.52 -31.08
C SER A 601 -3.43 28.21 -30.54
N TYR A 602 -3.82 28.21 -29.27
CA TYR A 602 -4.33 27.06 -28.54
C TYR A 602 -5.80 27.32 -28.17
N ARG A 603 -6.71 26.51 -28.73
CA ARG A 603 -8.17 26.65 -28.56
C ARG A 603 -8.73 25.53 -27.70
N LEU A 604 -9.27 25.85 -26.53
CA LEU A 604 -10.14 24.94 -25.78
C LEU A 604 -11.55 25.01 -26.36
N ASN A 605 -12.16 23.85 -26.67
CA ASN A 605 -13.52 23.77 -27.18
C ASN A 605 -14.39 23.03 -26.16
N ILE A 606 -15.39 23.69 -25.58
CA ILE A 606 -16.41 23.06 -24.73
C ILE A 606 -17.60 22.71 -25.62
N LYS A 607 -17.93 21.42 -25.69
CA LYS A 607 -18.91 20.83 -26.63
C LYS A 607 -19.88 19.90 -25.90
N GLY A 608 -21.08 19.77 -26.46
CA GLY A 608 -22.14 18.90 -25.92
C GLY A 608 -22.99 19.59 -24.84
N ARG A 609 -24.26 19.19 -24.75
CA ARG A 609 -25.29 19.87 -23.95
C ARG A 609 -24.94 19.95 -22.46
N GLU A 610 -24.43 18.86 -21.88
CA GLU A 610 -24.07 18.79 -20.45
C GLU A 610 -22.91 19.75 -20.09
N SER A 611 -21.80 19.71 -20.84
CA SER A 611 -20.64 20.58 -20.58
C SER A 611 -20.96 22.06 -20.82
N VAL A 612 -21.82 22.39 -21.79
CA VAL A 612 -22.25 23.77 -22.05
C VAL A 612 -23.24 24.25 -20.98
N LEU A 613 -24.13 23.39 -20.47
CA LEU A 613 -24.99 23.70 -19.31
C LEU A 613 -24.15 23.92 -18.05
N LYS A 614 -23.30 22.96 -17.65
CA LYS A 614 -22.39 23.12 -16.50
C LYS A 614 -21.50 24.35 -16.62
N PHE A 615 -21.00 24.66 -17.82
CA PHE A 615 -20.28 25.92 -18.03
C PHE A 615 -21.19 27.11 -17.76
N SER A 616 -22.41 27.16 -18.32
CA SER A 616 -23.38 28.25 -18.07
C SER A 616 -23.70 28.44 -16.58
N ASP A 617 -23.97 27.33 -15.89
CA ASP A 617 -24.49 27.33 -14.51
C ASP A 617 -23.38 27.62 -13.48
N LEU A 618 -22.18 27.04 -13.66
CA LEU A 618 -21.07 27.19 -12.72
C LEU A 618 -20.15 28.39 -13.07
N ILE A 619 -20.00 28.72 -14.36
CA ILE A 619 -19.03 29.70 -14.86
C ILE A 619 -19.77 30.83 -15.59
N GLY A 620 -20.24 30.62 -16.80
CA GLY A 620 -20.93 31.60 -17.63
C GLY A 620 -20.01 32.74 -18.08
N PHE A 621 -20.62 33.86 -18.46
CA PHE A 621 -19.93 35.10 -18.87
C PHE A 621 -20.49 36.28 -18.06
N GLY A 622 -19.61 37.18 -17.61
CA GLY A 622 -19.99 38.52 -17.16
C GLY A 622 -20.28 39.45 -18.34
N HIS A 623 -19.61 39.26 -19.48
CA HIS A 623 -19.86 40.06 -20.68
C HIS A 623 -21.25 39.77 -21.26
N LEU A 624 -22.13 40.78 -21.24
CA LEU A 624 -23.55 40.67 -21.61
C LEU A 624 -23.78 40.05 -23.00
N ASP A 625 -23.05 40.46 -24.06
CA ASP A 625 -23.20 39.84 -25.38
C ASP A 625 -22.67 38.40 -25.48
N LYS A 626 -21.64 38.03 -24.71
CA LYS A 626 -21.17 36.64 -24.65
C LYS A 626 -22.21 35.76 -23.93
N LYS A 627 -22.84 36.28 -22.88
CA LYS A 627 -24.00 35.67 -22.21
C LYS A 627 -25.22 35.54 -23.14
N ASN A 628 -25.65 36.60 -23.80
CA ASN A 628 -26.75 36.58 -24.78
C ASN A 628 -26.50 35.59 -25.94
N LYS A 629 -25.24 35.35 -26.32
CA LYS A 629 -24.86 34.32 -27.29
C LYS A 629 -24.89 32.91 -26.69
N LEU A 630 -24.50 32.73 -25.42
CA LEU A 630 -24.61 31.47 -24.68
C LEU A 630 -26.08 31.06 -24.47
N ASP A 631 -26.95 31.98 -24.09
CA ASP A 631 -28.39 31.72 -23.94
C ASP A 631 -29.01 31.26 -25.28
N LYS A 632 -28.62 31.92 -26.38
CA LYS A 632 -29.00 31.49 -27.75
C LYS A 632 -28.39 30.14 -28.14
N LEU A 633 -27.20 29.79 -27.67
CA LEU A 633 -26.60 28.46 -27.87
C LEU A 633 -27.39 27.38 -27.12
N LEU A 634 -27.75 27.61 -25.84
CA LEU A 634 -28.52 26.66 -25.03
C LEU A 634 -29.90 26.33 -25.64
N LEU A 635 -30.55 27.33 -26.24
CA LEU A 635 -31.81 27.16 -27.00
C LEU A 635 -31.64 26.40 -28.33
N ASN A 636 -30.45 26.42 -28.95
CA ASN A 636 -30.21 25.82 -30.27
C ASN A 636 -29.40 24.50 -30.23
N ILE A 637 -28.82 24.12 -29.09
CA ILE A 637 -28.26 22.77 -28.89
C ILE A 637 -29.42 21.77 -28.91
N LYS A 638 -29.63 21.17 -30.10
CA LYS A 638 -30.60 20.11 -30.35
C LYS A 638 -30.46 18.98 -29.33
N ASP A 639 -31.58 18.33 -29.02
CA ASP A 639 -31.62 17.13 -28.20
C ASP A 639 -30.97 15.93 -28.90
N LEU A 640 -29.64 15.90 -28.83
CA LEU A 640 -28.99 14.67 -28.39
C LEU A 640 -29.55 14.35 -27.01
N GLN A 641 -30.58 13.48 -26.98
CA GLN A 641 -31.04 12.71 -25.82
C GLN A 641 -29.87 12.46 -24.85
N PRO A 642 -30.04 12.62 -23.53
CA PRO A 642 -28.94 12.59 -22.57
C PRO A 642 -28.22 11.24 -22.61
N LYS A 643 -27.18 11.18 -23.45
CA LYS A 643 -26.21 10.08 -23.54
C LYS A 643 -25.31 10.19 -22.32
N ASN A 644 -25.86 9.83 -21.16
CA ASN A 644 -25.18 9.88 -19.87
C ASN A 644 -23.82 9.17 -19.98
N LYS A 645 -22.76 9.98 -20.06
CA LYS A 645 -21.36 9.56 -19.87
C LYS A 645 -21.00 9.36 -18.39
N ASP A 646 -21.97 9.55 -17.49
CA ASP A 646 -22.08 8.69 -16.32
C ASP A 646 -22.21 7.24 -16.80
N PHE A 647 -21.05 6.63 -17.06
CA PHE A 647 -20.94 5.20 -17.23
C PHE A 647 -21.27 4.55 -15.90
N ILE A 648 -22.24 3.64 -15.90
CA ILE A 648 -22.36 2.65 -14.84
C ILE A 648 -21.48 1.47 -15.28
N PRO A 649 -20.66 0.87 -14.40
CA PRO A 649 -19.73 -0.21 -14.73
C PRO A 649 -20.51 -1.52 -14.93
N LEU A 650 -21.20 -1.55 -16.06
CA LEU A 650 -22.03 -2.60 -16.57
C LEU A 650 -21.51 -2.88 -17.98
N SER A 651 -21.04 -4.08 -18.26
CA SER A 651 -20.65 -4.48 -19.62
C SER A 651 -21.83 -5.10 -20.38
N THR A 652 -21.67 -5.27 -21.70
CA THR A 652 -22.61 -6.04 -22.51
C THR A 652 -22.75 -7.48 -22.02
N ASP A 653 -21.68 -8.07 -21.50
CA ASP A 653 -21.68 -9.42 -20.94
C ASP A 653 -22.38 -9.48 -19.57
N ASP A 654 -22.26 -8.43 -18.75
CA ASP A 654 -23.03 -8.31 -17.50
C ASP A 654 -24.54 -8.23 -17.78
N VAL A 655 -24.96 -7.49 -18.80
CA VAL A 655 -26.36 -7.46 -19.26
C VAL A 655 -26.83 -8.86 -19.68
N HIS A 656 -26.00 -9.65 -20.37
CA HIS A 656 -26.31 -11.04 -20.71
C HIS A 656 -26.40 -11.94 -19.46
N LYS A 657 -25.42 -11.86 -18.55
CA LYS A 657 -25.35 -12.63 -17.29
C LYS A 657 -26.56 -12.34 -16.40
N ILE A 658 -26.93 -11.07 -16.24
CA ILE A 658 -28.11 -10.63 -15.47
C ILE A 658 -29.37 -11.25 -16.08
N ILE A 659 -29.61 -11.05 -17.38
CA ILE A 659 -30.82 -11.55 -18.06
C ILE A 659 -30.93 -13.08 -17.94
N LYS A 660 -29.83 -13.82 -18.10
CA LYS A 660 -29.78 -15.27 -17.86
C LYS A 660 -30.09 -15.66 -16.41
N SER A 661 -29.48 -14.98 -15.42
CA SER A 661 -29.65 -15.28 -13.99
C SER A 661 -31.08 -15.10 -13.46
N ILE A 662 -31.92 -14.33 -14.17
CA ILE A 662 -33.32 -14.03 -13.81
C ILE A 662 -34.35 -14.85 -14.61
N GLY A 663 -33.90 -15.89 -15.31
CA GLY A 663 -34.76 -16.85 -16.03
C GLY A 663 -35.17 -16.42 -17.45
N LEU A 664 -34.38 -15.57 -18.13
CA LEU A 664 -34.62 -15.09 -19.48
C LEU A 664 -33.37 -15.37 -20.36
N GLY A 665 -33.50 -15.66 -21.65
CA GLY A 665 -32.34 -16.05 -22.49
C GLY A 665 -32.07 -17.56 -22.58
N ASN A 666 -33.01 -18.39 -22.11
CA ASN A 666 -32.99 -19.86 -22.25
C ASN A 666 -33.96 -20.33 -23.36
N GLU A 667 -33.96 -21.63 -23.68
CA GLU A 667 -34.65 -22.30 -24.81
C GLU A 667 -36.09 -21.85 -25.13
N CYS A 668 -36.85 -21.36 -24.15
CA CYS A 668 -38.27 -21.03 -24.31
C CYS A 668 -38.55 -19.51 -24.45
N SER A 669 -37.52 -18.67 -24.62
CA SER A 669 -37.62 -17.23 -24.33
C SER A 669 -37.52 -16.24 -25.50
N ASP A 670 -37.39 -16.68 -26.76
CA ASP A 670 -37.36 -15.77 -27.94
C ASP A 670 -38.62 -14.88 -28.06
N LEU A 671 -39.77 -15.41 -27.63
CA LEU A 671 -41.05 -14.69 -27.56
C LEU A 671 -41.13 -13.66 -26.42
N ILE A 672 -40.27 -13.79 -25.39
CA ILE A 672 -40.26 -12.96 -24.18
C ILE A 672 -39.26 -11.81 -24.35
N LEU A 673 -38.04 -12.14 -24.79
CA LEU A 673 -36.93 -11.18 -24.96
C LEU A 673 -37.27 -10.01 -25.88
N ASN A 674 -38.01 -10.25 -26.98
CA ASN A 674 -38.38 -9.20 -27.94
C ASN A 674 -39.55 -8.29 -27.48
N LYS A 675 -40.26 -8.63 -26.39
CA LYS A 675 -41.48 -7.90 -25.95
C LYS A 675 -41.34 -7.22 -24.59
N ASP A 676 -40.68 -7.86 -23.62
CA ASP A 676 -40.71 -7.40 -22.23
C ASP A 676 -39.46 -6.58 -21.83
N LEU A 677 -38.34 -6.71 -22.55
CA LEU A 677 -37.12 -5.94 -22.28
C LEU A 677 -37.23 -4.49 -22.83
N PRO A 678 -36.81 -3.47 -22.06
CA PRO A 678 -36.69 -2.10 -22.55
C PRO A 678 -35.81 -2.01 -23.81
N LYS A 679 -36.24 -1.24 -24.82
CA LYS A 679 -35.61 -1.23 -26.16
C LYS A 679 -34.09 -0.96 -26.15
N ASN A 680 -33.63 -0.10 -25.24
CA ASN A 680 -32.23 0.25 -25.02
C ASN A 680 -31.42 -0.88 -24.34
N VAL A 681 -32.00 -1.57 -23.36
CA VAL A 681 -31.40 -2.76 -22.74
C VAL A 681 -31.34 -3.89 -23.78
N PHE A 682 -32.40 -4.08 -24.57
CA PHE A 682 -32.49 -5.10 -25.60
C PHE A 682 -31.53 -4.87 -26.78
N SER A 683 -31.31 -3.62 -27.21
CA SER A 683 -30.32 -3.32 -28.25
C SER A 683 -28.89 -3.61 -27.77
N ILE A 684 -28.60 -3.44 -26.48
CA ILE A 684 -27.30 -3.79 -25.89
C ILE A 684 -27.16 -5.31 -25.75
N TYR A 685 -28.21 -6.02 -25.31
CA TYR A 685 -28.25 -7.50 -25.35
C TYR A 685 -28.06 -8.06 -26.76
N LYS A 686 -28.50 -7.36 -27.82
CA LYS A 686 -28.20 -7.71 -29.22
C LYS A 686 -26.84 -7.20 -29.74
N GLY A 687 -25.94 -6.77 -28.86
CA GLY A 687 -24.55 -6.44 -29.20
C GLY A 687 -24.31 -5.07 -29.83
N SER A 688 -25.28 -4.15 -29.83
CA SER A 688 -25.04 -2.79 -30.34
C SER A 688 -24.10 -2.01 -29.42
N THR A 689 -23.02 -1.47 -29.98
CA THR A 689 -21.85 -0.96 -29.25
C THR A 689 -21.99 0.47 -28.72
N SER A 690 -23.19 1.05 -28.69
CA SER A 690 -23.42 2.47 -28.42
C SER A 690 -23.39 2.92 -26.95
N GLY A 691 -22.52 2.29 -26.14
CA GLY A 691 -22.16 2.70 -24.77
C GLY A 691 -23.19 2.35 -23.69
N LEU A 692 -22.74 1.74 -22.59
CA LEU A 692 -23.60 1.47 -21.44
C LEU A 692 -23.69 2.72 -20.56
N THR A 693 -24.79 3.46 -20.76
CA THR A 693 -25.11 4.72 -20.06
C THR A 693 -25.90 4.46 -18.77
N ARG A 694 -25.90 5.41 -17.84
CA ARG A 694 -26.80 5.43 -16.67
C ARG A 694 -28.27 5.18 -17.05
N TYR A 695 -28.77 5.78 -18.13
CA TYR A 695 -30.13 5.55 -18.65
C TYR A 695 -30.44 4.07 -18.97
N THR A 696 -29.45 3.31 -19.45
CA THR A 696 -29.59 1.85 -19.62
C THR A 696 -29.68 1.14 -18.26
N ALA A 697 -28.86 1.54 -17.29
CA ALA A 697 -28.89 0.98 -15.94
C ALA A 697 -30.21 1.29 -15.22
N ASP A 698 -30.72 2.52 -15.30
CA ASP A 698 -32.03 2.93 -14.80
C ASP A 698 -33.15 2.05 -15.40
N SER A 699 -33.10 1.86 -16.72
CA SER A 699 -34.08 1.02 -17.45
C SER A 699 -34.00 -0.46 -17.06
N LEU A 700 -32.80 -0.99 -16.82
CA LEU A 700 -32.59 -2.35 -16.33
C LEU A 700 -33.03 -2.50 -14.87
N TYR A 701 -32.81 -1.49 -14.04
CA TYR A 701 -33.21 -1.47 -12.63
C TYR A 701 -34.74 -1.50 -12.48
N GLU A 702 -35.46 -0.64 -13.23
CA GLU A 702 -36.92 -0.68 -13.28
C GLU A 702 -37.46 -1.98 -13.86
N PHE A 703 -36.82 -2.53 -14.90
CA PHE A 703 -37.18 -3.86 -15.41
C PHE A 703 -37.03 -4.95 -14.34
N LEU A 704 -35.91 -4.96 -13.59
CA LEU A 704 -35.66 -5.90 -12.51
C LEU A 704 -36.67 -5.73 -11.36
N LEU A 705 -37.00 -4.50 -10.94
CA LEU A 705 -38.03 -4.24 -9.91
C LEU A 705 -39.40 -4.77 -10.33
N ASN A 706 -39.80 -4.53 -11.58
CA ASN A 706 -41.10 -4.98 -12.07
C ASN A 706 -41.14 -6.50 -12.31
N ARG A 707 -40.02 -7.09 -12.76
CA ARG A 707 -39.81 -8.55 -12.82
C ARG A 707 -39.87 -9.18 -11.43
N GLN A 708 -39.30 -8.56 -10.40
CA GLN A 708 -39.37 -9.02 -9.00
C GLN A 708 -40.82 -9.14 -8.52
N LYS A 709 -41.66 -8.12 -8.80
CA LYS A 709 -43.10 -8.13 -8.46
C LYS A 709 -43.84 -9.29 -9.14
N VAL A 710 -43.56 -9.56 -10.42
CA VAL A 710 -44.15 -10.68 -11.17
C VAL A 710 -43.70 -12.05 -10.62
N VAL A 711 -42.41 -12.20 -10.34
CA VAL A 711 -41.82 -13.42 -9.76
C VAL A 711 -42.42 -13.69 -8.37
N GLN A 712 -42.47 -12.69 -7.48
CA GLN A 712 -43.09 -12.79 -6.16
C GLN A 712 -44.58 -13.16 -6.23
N LYS A 713 -45.36 -12.56 -7.15
CA LYS A 713 -46.77 -12.90 -7.34
C LYS A 713 -46.98 -14.34 -7.83
N SER A 714 -46.02 -14.91 -8.57
CA SER A 714 -46.13 -16.27 -9.11
C SER A 714 -45.96 -17.39 -8.08
N LEU A 715 -45.28 -17.12 -6.96
CA LEU A 715 -45.16 -18.06 -5.82
C LEU A 715 -46.53 -18.36 -5.18
N LEU A 716 -47.47 -17.42 -5.26
CA LEU A 716 -48.85 -17.53 -4.75
C LEU A 716 -49.82 -18.22 -5.73
N SER A 717 -49.36 -18.56 -6.94
CA SER A 717 -50.16 -19.29 -7.93
C SER A 717 -49.90 -20.79 -7.82
N ASN A 718 -50.89 -21.65 -8.07
CA ASN A 718 -50.68 -23.10 -8.22
C ASN A 718 -50.58 -23.54 -9.69
N ASN A 719 -50.55 -22.58 -10.63
CA ASN A 719 -50.50 -22.84 -12.06
C ASN A 719 -49.08 -23.23 -12.52
N ILE A 720 -48.86 -24.53 -12.72
CA ILE A 720 -47.58 -25.12 -13.16
C ILE A 720 -47.09 -24.51 -14.47
N LYS A 721 -47.98 -24.27 -15.44
CA LYS A 721 -47.64 -23.65 -16.74
C LYS A 721 -47.10 -22.23 -16.55
N GLN A 722 -47.74 -21.44 -15.70
CA GLN A 722 -47.31 -20.08 -15.35
C GLN A 722 -45.93 -20.08 -14.67
N LYS A 723 -45.73 -20.97 -13.68
CA LYS A 723 -44.44 -21.11 -12.97
C LYS A 723 -43.30 -21.54 -13.88
N ARG A 724 -43.52 -22.58 -14.71
CA ARG A 724 -42.53 -23.08 -15.67
C ARG A 724 -42.07 -21.98 -16.65
N LEU A 725 -43.01 -21.18 -17.17
CA LEU A 725 -42.70 -20.06 -18.06
C LEU A 725 -41.97 -18.93 -17.33
N ILE A 726 -42.33 -18.62 -16.08
CA ILE A 726 -41.62 -17.62 -15.27
C ILE A 726 -40.20 -18.07 -14.92
N ALA A 727 -39.97 -19.38 -14.76
CA ALA A 727 -38.64 -19.97 -14.59
C ALA A 727 -37.83 -20.12 -15.90
N GLY A 728 -38.38 -19.73 -17.06
CA GLY A 728 -37.70 -19.79 -18.36
C GLY A 728 -37.52 -21.20 -18.95
N LEU A 729 -38.13 -22.23 -18.36
CA LEU A 729 -37.97 -23.62 -18.76
C LEU A 729 -38.90 -24.00 -19.93
N SER A 730 -38.40 -24.79 -20.89
CA SER A 730 -39.28 -25.44 -21.87
C SER A 730 -40.01 -26.63 -21.24
N LYS A 731 -40.99 -27.22 -21.95
CA LYS A 731 -41.61 -28.47 -21.47
C LYS A 731 -40.58 -29.60 -21.40
N ASN A 732 -39.62 -29.63 -22.32
CA ASN A 732 -38.56 -30.62 -22.38
C ASN A 732 -37.54 -30.42 -21.24
N SER A 733 -37.07 -29.17 -21.02
CA SER A 733 -36.12 -28.90 -19.93
C SER A 733 -36.74 -29.12 -18.54
N LEU A 734 -38.04 -28.82 -18.33
CA LEU A 734 -38.71 -29.24 -17.09
C LEU A 734 -38.86 -30.77 -17.01
N ALA A 735 -39.29 -31.45 -18.09
CA ALA A 735 -39.45 -32.90 -18.10
C ALA A 735 -38.14 -33.62 -17.70
N ASN A 736 -37.01 -33.19 -18.26
CA ASN A 736 -35.69 -33.74 -17.92
C ASN A 736 -35.30 -33.45 -16.46
N LEU A 737 -35.56 -32.23 -15.95
CA LEU A 737 -35.23 -31.82 -14.58
C LEU A 737 -35.92 -32.64 -13.48
N ILE A 738 -37.04 -33.29 -13.79
CA ILE A 738 -37.78 -34.16 -12.84
C ILE A 738 -38.03 -35.58 -13.40
N ASN A 739 -37.26 -35.99 -14.42
CA ASN A 739 -37.26 -37.32 -15.04
C ASN A 739 -38.65 -37.82 -15.51
N LEU A 740 -39.30 -37.05 -16.39
CA LEU A 740 -40.64 -37.31 -16.95
C LEU A 740 -40.67 -37.18 -18.48
N THR A 741 -41.83 -37.47 -19.10
CA THR A 741 -42.07 -37.14 -20.51
C THR A 741 -42.74 -35.77 -20.71
N ILE A 742 -42.59 -35.19 -21.90
CA ILE A 742 -43.29 -33.95 -22.32
C ILE A 742 -44.82 -34.09 -22.25
N ASN A 743 -45.35 -35.31 -22.45
CA ASN A 743 -46.77 -35.59 -22.31
C ASN A 743 -47.23 -35.51 -20.85
N ASP A 744 -46.41 -35.94 -19.89
CA ASP A 744 -46.76 -35.89 -18.46
C ASP A 744 -46.71 -34.46 -17.93
N ILE A 745 -45.73 -33.66 -18.33
CA ILE A 745 -45.75 -32.20 -18.12
C ILE A 745 -47.01 -31.57 -18.70
N THR A 746 -47.51 -32.06 -19.84
CA THR A 746 -48.75 -31.54 -20.46
C THR A 746 -50.02 -31.98 -19.72
N LYS A 747 -50.06 -33.19 -19.14
CA LYS A 747 -51.13 -33.61 -18.22
C LYS A 747 -51.16 -32.75 -16.95
N LEU A 748 -49.98 -32.50 -16.35
CA LEU A 748 -49.81 -31.66 -15.16
C LEU A 748 -50.22 -30.21 -15.41
N GLU A 749 -49.85 -29.62 -16.56
CA GLU A 749 -50.33 -28.28 -16.96
C GLU A 749 -51.86 -28.21 -17.14
N SER A 750 -52.54 -29.35 -17.34
CA SER A 750 -54.00 -29.45 -17.45
C SER A 750 -54.72 -29.76 -16.13
N GLY A 751 -53.98 -29.84 -15.01
CA GLY A 751 -54.54 -30.10 -13.67
C GLY A 751 -54.94 -31.55 -13.40
N LYS A 752 -54.44 -32.52 -14.18
CA LYS A 752 -54.67 -33.95 -13.95
C LYS A 752 -53.54 -34.56 -13.10
N ASN A 753 -53.92 -35.41 -12.13
CA ASN A 753 -53.10 -35.98 -11.05
C ASN A 753 -52.63 -34.95 -9.99
N PHE A 754 -53.45 -34.78 -8.95
CA PHE A 754 -53.33 -33.72 -7.94
C PHE A 754 -52.08 -33.83 -7.05
N GLU A 755 -51.76 -35.04 -6.60
CA GLU A 755 -50.65 -35.29 -5.67
C GLU A 755 -49.31 -34.97 -6.32
N PHE A 756 -49.13 -35.40 -7.57
CA PHE A 756 -47.93 -35.10 -8.36
C PHE A 756 -47.87 -33.63 -8.80
N CYS A 757 -49.01 -32.95 -8.99
CA CYS A 757 -49.06 -31.50 -9.20
C CYS A 757 -48.46 -30.69 -8.03
N ASN A 758 -48.55 -31.20 -6.79
CA ASN A 758 -47.99 -30.51 -5.62
C ASN A 758 -46.46 -30.59 -5.61
N LEU A 759 -45.88 -31.79 -5.78
CA LEU A 759 -44.42 -31.99 -5.84
C LEU A 759 -43.74 -31.16 -6.93
N VAL A 760 -44.38 -31.05 -8.12
CA VAL A 760 -43.88 -30.22 -9.21
C VAL A 760 -44.03 -28.73 -8.91
N ASN A 761 -45.10 -28.31 -8.23
CA ASN A 761 -45.25 -26.93 -7.75
C ASN A 761 -44.18 -26.54 -6.71
N GLU A 762 -43.80 -27.45 -5.80
CA GLU A 762 -42.75 -27.20 -4.81
C GLU A 762 -41.37 -27.03 -5.45
N ASN A 763 -40.99 -27.91 -6.37
CA ASN A 763 -39.69 -27.81 -7.03
C ASN A 763 -39.60 -26.59 -7.96
N LEU A 764 -40.71 -26.20 -8.61
CA LEU A 764 -40.80 -24.91 -9.30
C LEU A 764 -40.75 -23.72 -8.33
N ASN A 765 -41.35 -23.80 -7.14
CA ASN A 765 -41.23 -22.75 -6.11
C ASN A 765 -39.78 -22.56 -5.68
N LYS A 766 -39.01 -23.63 -5.43
CA LYS A 766 -37.57 -23.55 -5.08
C LYS A 766 -36.78 -22.80 -6.15
N LEU A 767 -37.01 -23.11 -7.43
CA LEU A 767 -36.35 -22.43 -8.56
C LEU A 767 -36.77 -20.95 -8.70
N ILE A 768 -38.04 -20.63 -8.48
CA ILE A 768 -38.57 -19.25 -8.52
C ILE A 768 -38.05 -18.42 -7.34
N ILE A 769 -37.86 -19.03 -6.16
CA ILE A 769 -37.19 -18.39 -5.01
C ILE A 769 -35.72 -18.07 -5.35
N ASN A 770 -35.00 -19.00 -6.00
CA ASN A 770 -33.62 -18.74 -6.45
C ASN A 770 -33.57 -17.56 -7.44
N ILE A 771 -34.44 -17.55 -8.45
CA ILE A 771 -34.58 -16.44 -9.41
C ILE A 771 -34.90 -15.11 -8.71
N ARG A 772 -35.78 -15.12 -7.71
CA ARG A 772 -36.10 -13.92 -6.90
C ARG A 772 -34.89 -13.41 -6.14
N ASN A 773 -34.11 -14.31 -5.53
CA ASN A 773 -32.92 -13.96 -4.77
C ASN A 773 -31.82 -13.42 -5.69
N ASN A 774 -31.64 -13.99 -6.89
CA ASN A 774 -30.77 -13.43 -7.94
C ASN A 774 -31.20 -12.03 -8.36
N ILE A 775 -32.51 -11.79 -8.57
CA ILE A 775 -33.03 -10.44 -8.87
C ILE A 775 -32.69 -9.47 -7.72
N LEU A 776 -32.80 -9.89 -6.46
CA LEU A 776 -32.49 -9.05 -5.31
C LEU A 776 -30.99 -8.73 -5.17
N ASP A 777 -30.09 -9.69 -5.44
CA ASP A 777 -28.65 -9.45 -5.53
C ASP A 777 -28.33 -8.43 -6.63
N LYS A 778 -28.83 -8.64 -7.86
CA LYS A 778 -28.56 -7.71 -8.97
C LYS A 778 -29.17 -6.33 -8.74
N LEU A 779 -30.36 -6.22 -8.15
CA LEU A 779 -30.93 -4.94 -7.72
C LEU A 779 -30.05 -4.24 -6.67
N THR A 780 -29.51 -4.97 -5.71
CA THR A 780 -28.67 -4.41 -4.64
C THR A 780 -27.33 -3.92 -5.21
N LYS A 781 -26.66 -4.74 -6.03
CA LYS A 781 -25.41 -4.37 -6.70
C LYS A 781 -25.60 -3.22 -7.70
N LEU A 782 -26.62 -3.25 -8.58
CA LEU A 782 -26.91 -2.10 -9.46
C LEU A 782 -27.17 -0.82 -8.66
N LYS A 783 -27.97 -0.90 -7.58
CA LYS A 783 -28.25 0.27 -6.73
C LYS A 783 -26.97 0.85 -6.13
N PHE A 784 -26.02 0.02 -5.68
CA PHE A 784 -24.71 0.50 -5.24
C PHE A 784 -24.00 1.31 -6.33
N PHE A 785 -23.74 0.72 -7.50
CA PHE A 785 -23.03 1.44 -8.59
C PHE A 785 -23.76 2.69 -9.11
N MET A 786 -25.10 2.72 -9.00
CA MET A 786 -25.95 3.86 -9.40
C MET A 786 -26.07 4.96 -8.34
N CYS A 787 -25.82 4.67 -7.06
CA CYS A 787 -26.00 5.61 -5.94
C CYS A 787 -24.69 5.97 -5.21
N ALA A 788 -23.59 5.27 -5.50
CA ALA A 788 -22.28 5.54 -4.93
C ALA A 788 -21.79 6.96 -5.27
N GLU A 789 -21.15 7.62 -4.32
CA GLU A 789 -20.66 9.01 -4.40
C GLU A 789 -19.33 9.13 -5.20
N VAL A 790 -19.17 8.28 -6.21
CA VAL A 790 -18.05 8.23 -7.17
C VAL A 790 -18.55 8.26 -8.60
N LYS A 791 -17.80 8.90 -9.51
CA LYS A 791 -17.96 8.70 -10.95
C LYS A 791 -17.08 7.55 -11.39
N TRP A 792 -17.65 6.56 -12.07
CA TRP A 792 -16.91 5.49 -12.71
C TRP A 792 -16.32 6.01 -14.02
N GLN A 793 -14.99 6.04 -14.12
CA GLN A 793 -14.29 6.53 -15.31
C GLN A 793 -13.61 5.40 -16.05
N LYS A 794 -13.81 5.38 -17.37
CA LYS A 794 -13.09 4.47 -18.26
C LYS A 794 -11.63 4.92 -18.38
N ILE A 795 -10.68 3.99 -18.20
CA ILE A 795 -9.28 4.21 -18.56
C ILE A 795 -9.21 4.36 -20.09
N THR A 796 -8.66 5.47 -20.55
CA THR A 796 -8.57 5.87 -21.96
C THR A 796 -7.17 5.72 -22.54
N SER A 797 -6.13 5.74 -21.70
CA SER A 797 -4.80 5.26 -22.09
C SER A 797 -3.95 4.84 -20.89
N ILE A 798 -2.99 3.94 -21.12
CA ILE A 798 -1.99 3.52 -20.13
C ILE A 798 -0.61 3.57 -20.79
N LYS A 799 0.38 4.15 -20.10
CA LYS A 799 1.77 4.16 -20.56
C LYS A 799 2.71 3.74 -19.45
N LYS A 800 3.70 2.90 -19.80
CA LYS A 800 4.85 2.59 -18.95
C LYS A 800 6.00 3.48 -19.38
N GLU A 801 6.44 4.35 -18.49
CA GLU A 801 7.51 5.33 -18.73
C GLU A 801 8.60 5.15 -17.66
N LYS A 802 9.78 5.75 -17.88
CA LYS A 802 10.84 5.80 -16.86
C LYS A 802 10.36 6.66 -15.70
N ASN A 803 10.64 6.27 -14.45
CA ASN A 803 10.39 7.14 -13.32
C ASN A 803 11.35 8.34 -13.36
N GLU A 804 10.81 9.56 -13.39
CA GLU A 804 11.58 10.81 -13.38
C GLU A 804 11.66 11.44 -11.98
N TYR A 805 10.90 10.93 -11.01
CA TYR A 805 10.86 11.44 -9.64
C TYR A 805 11.92 10.78 -8.74
N GLU A 806 12.62 11.61 -7.95
CA GLU A 806 13.67 11.20 -6.99
C GLU A 806 13.19 10.13 -5.99
N TYR A 807 11.94 10.24 -5.56
CA TYR A 807 11.28 9.31 -4.66
C TYR A 807 9.78 9.28 -4.87
N LEU A 808 9.20 8.20 -4.37
CA LEU A 808 7.81 7.86 -4.38
C LEU A 808 7.28 8.04 -2.92
N VAL A 809 6.26 8.88 -2.71
CA VAL A 809 5.56 9.11 -1.42
C VAL A 809 4.33 8.21 -1.25
N ASP A 810 4.02 7.70 -0.05
CA ASP A 810 2.72 7.05 0.25
C ASP A 810 2.07 7.60 1.52
N LEU A 811 0.74 7.42 1.68
CA LEU A 811 -0.03 7.93 2.82
C LEU A 811 -0.79 6.82 3.57
N LYS A 812 -0.54 6.75 4.88
CA LYS A 812 -1.30 5.93 5.83
C LYS A 812 -2.48 6.70 6.36
N VAL A 813 -3.69 6.18 6.13
CA VAL A 813 -4.95 6.86 6.43
C VAL A 813 -5.85 5.96 7.29
N THR A 814 -6.58 6.56 8.24
CA THR A 814 -7.49 5.82 9.13
C THR A 814 -8.73 5.27 8.41
N ASP A 815 -9.46 4.41 9.14
CA ASP A 815 -10.85 4.02 8.90
C ASP A 815 -11.09 3.18 7.65
N ASN A 816 -11.04 3.78 6.45
CA ASN A 816 -11.30 3.10 5.18
C ASN A 816 -10.03 2.55 4.51
N SER A 817 -8.85 2.73 5.14
CA SER A 817 -7.50 2.35 4.66
C SER A 817 -7.06 2.96 3.31
N ASN A 818 -7.94 3.70 2.64
CA ASN A 818 -7.74 4.31 1.34
C ASN A 818 -7.80 5.85 1.36
N PHE A 819 -7.41 6.50 0.26
CA PHE A 819 -7.50 7.95 0.05
C PHE A 819 -7.64 8.36 -1.42
N VAL A 820 -7.99 9.63 -1.67
CA VAL A 820 -8.12 10.20 -3.03
C VAL A 820 -6.82 10.84 -3.51
N ALA A 821 -6.22 10.27 -4.56
CA ALA A 821 -5.04 10.73 -5.28
C ALA A 821 -5.37 11.01 -6.75
N ASN A 822 -5.01 12.18 -7.30
CA ASN A 822 -5.43 12.71 -8.61
C ASN A 822 -6.91 12.48 -8.94
N GLY A 823 -7.80 12.50 -7.94
CA GLY A 823 -9.24 12.24 -8.10
C GLY A 823 -9.64 10.76 -8.17
N VAL A 824 -8.77 9.80 -7.79
CA VAL A 824 -8.92 8.33 -7.86
C VAL A 824 -8.54 7.70 -6.49
N VAL A 825 -9.03 6.50 -6.15
CA VAL A 825 -8.92 5.89 -4.79
C VAL A 825 -7.80 4.82 -4.66
N VAL A 826 -7.02 4.79 -3.55
CA VAL A 826 -5.72 4.03 -3.34
C VAL A 826 -5.36 3.69 -1.85
N HIS A 827 -4.48 2.70 -1.46
CA HIS A 827 -4.42 2.03 -0.08
C HIS A 827 -3.04 1.61 0.60
N ASN A 828 -3.07 0.90 1.78
CA ASN A 828 -2.05 0.59 2.85
C ASN A 828 -1.71 -0.93 3.23
N CYS A 829 -0.77 -1.23 4.20
CA CYS A 829 -0.23 -2.62 4.55
C CYS A 829 0.28 -3.02 5.97
N GLY A 830 0.58 -4.33 6.16
CA GLY A 830 1.64 -4.94 7.01
C GLY A 830 1.35 -6.33 7.68
N THR A 831 2.06 -7.46 7.45
CA THR A 831 1.61 -8.88 7.75
C THR A 831 1.88 -9.56 9.12
N VAL A 832 3.06 -10.15 9.40
CA VAL A 832 3.16 -11.41 10.20
C VAL A 832 2.75 -11.28 11.69
N PRO A 833 3.48 -10.56 12.57
CA PRO A 833 2.96 -10.19 13.90
C PRO A 833 1.64 -9.39 13.86
N PHE A 834 1.25 -8.88 12.70
CA PHE A 834 -0.04 -8.23 12.53
C PHE A 834 -1.22 -9.21 12.51
N LEU A 835 -1.05 -10.52 12.33
CA LEU A 835 -2.10 -11.50 12.71
C LEU A 835 -2.48 -11.36 14.20
N TYR A 836 -1.47 -11.21 15.08
CA TYR A 836 -1.70 -10.95 16.51
C TYR A 836 -2.32 -9.55 16.73
N LYS A 837 -1.96 -8.56 15.91
CA LYS A 837 -2.59 -7.22 15.92
C LYS A 837 -4.07 -7.24 15.45
N MET A 838 -4.43 -8.10 14.50
CA MET A 838 -5.81 -8.39 14.05
C MET A 838 -6.62 -9.17 15.10
N GLY A 839 -5.97 -9.69 16.15
CA GLY A 839 -6.64 -10.37 17.26
C GLY A 839 -6.43 -11.89 17.33
N PHE A 840 -5.57 -12.48 16.49
CA PHE A 840 -5.21 -13.91 16.63
C PHE A 840 -4.56 -14.19 17.99
N ARG A 841 -5.00 -15.25 18.68
CA ARG A 841 -4.47 -15.69 19.99
C ARG A 841 -4.23 -17.21 20.05
N GLY A 842 -4.18 -17.87 18.89
CA GLY A 842 -3.76 -19.26 18.77
C GLY A 842 -2.23 -19.43 18.84
N PRO A 843 -1.70 -20.64 18.61
CA PRO A 843 -0.27 -20.91 18.52
C PRO A 843 0.26 -20.64 17.11
N THR A 844 1.53 -20.23 17.03
CA THR A 844 2.32 -20.34 15.80
C THR A 844 3.35 -21.46 15.95
N TYR A 845 3.22 -22.51 15.16
CA TYR A 845 4.19 -23.60 15.07
C TYR A 845 5.31 -23.24 14.10
N ALA A 846 6.56 -23.44 14.51
CA ALA A 846 7.76 -23.15 13.71
C ALA A 846 8.94 -23.95 14.23
N THR A 847 10.08 -23.95 13.53
CA THR A 847 11.36 -24.36 14.15
C THR A 847 11.83 -23.28 15.14
N ALA A 848 12.65 -23.67 16.12
CA ALA A 848 13.25 -22.71 17.06
C ALA A 848 14.09 -21.60 16.38
N PRO A 849 14.98 -21.90 15.41
CA PRO A 849 15.65 -20.86 14.62
C PRO A 849 14.71 -20.00 13.77
N CYS A 850 13.68 -20.56 13.11
CA CYS A 850 12.74 -19.77 12.30
C CYS A 850 12.02 -18.70 13.13
N ARG A 851 11.62 -19.03 14.37
CA ARG A 851 11.07 -18.05 15.33
C ARG A 851 12.06 -16.91 15.61
N ASP A 852 13.30 -17.23 15.97
CA ASP A 852 14.30 -16.22 16.37
C ASP A 852 14.73 -15.34 15.18
N VAL A 853 14.85 -15.90 13.97
CA VAL A 853 15.09 -15.15 12.74
C VAL A 853 13.92 -14.22 12.41
N THR A 854 12.68 -14.73 12.46
CA THR A 854 11.48 -13.94 12.18
C THR A 854 11.34 -12.79 13.18
N ALA A 855 11.53 -13.05 14.47
CA ALA A 855 11.46 -12.03 15.51
C ALA A 855 12.58 -10.97 15.36
N LEU A 856 13.80 -11.37 15.01
CA LEU A 856 14.90 -10.44 14.71
C LEU A 856 14.58 -9.56 13.50
N MET A 857 14.11 -10.13 12.38
CA MET A 857 13.72 -9.34 11.19
C MET A 857 12.54 -8.40 11.46
N CYS A 858 11.56 -8.82 12.27
CA CYS A 858 10.45 -7.97 12.69
C CYS A 858 10.94 -6.78 13.55
N LEU A 859 11.93 -7.00 14.42
CA LEU A 859 12.50 -5.96 15.28
C LEU A 859 13.46 -5.02 14.53
N ASP A 860 14.27 -5.53 13.59
CA ASP A 860 15.12 -4.71 12.73
C ASP A 860 14.28 -3.82 11.81
N LEU A 861 13.17 -4.32 11.24
CA LEU A 861 12.20 -3.46 10.53
C LEU A 861 11.66 -2.36 11.45
N ILE A 862 11.27 -2.70 12.68
CA ILE A 862 10.79 -1.69 13.65
C ILE A 862 11.88 -0.64 13.92
N GLU A 863 13.14 -1.05 14.07
CA GLU A 863 14.26 -0.16 14.39
C GLU A 863 14.68 0.71 13.19
N ILE A 864 14.77 0.14 11.98
CA ILE A 864 15.01 0.86 10.72
C ILE A 864 13.88 1.87 10.51
N ALA A 865 12.62 1.44 10.64
CA ALA A 865 11.49 2.33 10.51
C ALA A 865 11.60 3.49 11.52
N GLN A 866 11.78 3.22 12.81
CA GLN A 866 11.92 4.26 13.83
C GLN A 866 13.10 5.22 13.56
N LYS A 867 14.25 4.71 13.09
CA LYS A 867 15.43 5.53 12.71
C LYS A 867 15.19 6.43 11.50
N GLU A 868 14.34 5.99 10.56
CA GLU A 868 13.95 6.74 9.36
C GLU A 868 12.73 7.67 9.59
N GLY A 869 12.22 7.77 10.83
CA GLY A 869 11.00 8.53 11.15
C GLY A 869 9.71 7.83 10.71
N ASN A 870 9.77 6.53 10.45
CA ASN A 870 8.68 5.69 9.96
C ASN A 870 7.96 4.93 11.10
N ASP A 871 6.62 5.01 11.18
CA ASP A 871 5.83 3.96 11.87
C ASP A 871 6.14 2.58 11.25
N PRO A 872 6.31 1.52 12.06
CA PRO A 872 6.28 0.14 11.60
C PRO A 872 4.84 -0.41 11.40
N PRO A 873 4.68 -1.52 10.64
CA PRO A 873 3.38 -2.18 10.44
C PRO A 873 2.78 -2.76 11.72
N TYR A 874 3.63 -3.26 12.62
CA TYR A 874 3.30 -3.87 13.91
C TYR A 874 4.31 -3.37 14.96
N THR A 875 3.96 -3.47 16.23
CA THR A 875 4.75 -2.96 17.36
C THR A 875 5.68 -4.01 17.95
N VAL A 876 6.64 -3.59 18.77
CA VAL A 876 7.47 -4.50 19.59
C VAL A 876 6.60 -5.42 20.46
N ASN A 877 5.43 -4.97 20.92
CA ASN A 877 4.51 -5.80 21.69
C ASN A 877 3.80 -6.85 20.83
N ASP A 878 3.46 -6.56 19.58
CA ASP A 878 2.92 -7.56 18.65
C ASP A 878 3.96 -8.67 18.36
N VAL A 879 5.24 -8.31 18.24
CA VAL A 879 6.35 -9.29 18.13
C VAL A 879 6.49 -10.12 19.41
N LYS A 880 6.36 -9.51 20.60
CA LYS A 880 6.33 -10.25 21.87
C LYS A 880 5.15 -11.22 21.94
N GLU A 881 3.96 -10.83 21.49
CA GLU A 881 2.80 -11.72 21.46
C GLU A 881 3.01 -12.91 20.50
N PHE A 882 3.61 -12.69 19.32
CA PHE A 882 4.05 -13.77 18.43
C PHE A 882 5.03 -14.74 19.12
N VAL A 883 6.10 -14.23 19.75
CA VAL A 883 7.10 -15.05 20.44
C VAL A 883 6.46 -15.84 21.60
N LYS A 884 5.63 -15.20 22.41
CA LYS A 884 4.88 -15.76 23.55
C LYS A 884 3.95 -16.91 23.14
N HIS A 885 3.27 -16.78 22.00
CA HIS A 885 2.37 -17.79 21.44
C HIS A 885 3.08 -18.81 20.52
N SER A 886 4.38 -18.62 20.23
CA SER A 886 5.15 -19.58 19.43
C SER A 886 5.27 -20.93 20.15
N VAL A 887 5.08 -22.01 19.40
CA VAL A 887 5.29 -23.40 19.82
C VAL A 887 6.35 -24.00 18.91
N CYS A 888 7.58 -24.10 19.39
CA CYS A 888 8.68 -24.58 18.57
C CYS A 888 8.72 -26.10 18.56
N LEU A 889 8.83 -26.67 17.35
CA LEU A 889 9.05 -28.10 17.12
C LEU A 889 10.45 -28.30 16.55
N ASP A 890 11.08 -29.43 16.88
CA ASP A 890 12.31 -29.85 16.21
C ASP A 890 12.01 -30.57 14.88
N TYR A 891 13.03 -30.79 14.04
CA TYR A 891 12.84 -31.61 12.84
C TYR A 891 12.49 -33.06 13.20
N GLU A 892 11.65 -33.68 12.37
CA GLU A 892 11.14 -35.05 12.52
C GLU A 892 10.25 -35.26 13.78
N GLU A 893 9.91 -34.19 14.50
CA GLU A 893 9.02 -34.22 15.65
C GLU A 893 7.54 -34.24 15.24
N VAL A 894 6.92 -35.43 15.27
CA VAL A 894 5.47 -35.60 15.12
C VAL A 894 4.73 -35.00 16.33
N SER A 895 3.88 -33.99 16.09
CA SER A 895 3.06 -33.32 17.10
C SER A 895 1.60 -33.15 16.65
N ASP A 896 0.63 -33.47 17.51
CA ASP A 896 -0.76 -33.05 17.26
C ASP A 896 -0.84 -31.49 17.33
N VAL A 897 -1.49 -30.85 16.36
CA VAL A 897 -1.66 -29.38 16.32
C VAL A 897 -3.12 -28.94 16.46
N THR A 898 -4.02 -29.84 16.06
CA THR A 898 -5.48 -29.76 16.20
C THR A 898 -6.01 -31.19 16.54
N PRO A 899 -7.33 -31.42 16.74
CA PRO A 899 -7.84 -32.75 17.08
C PRO A 899 -7.59 -33.85 16.03
N ASP A 900 -7.45 -33.44 14.77
CA ASP A 900 -7.39 -34.27 13.57
C ASP A 900 -6.05 -34.13 12.80
N MET A 901 -5.30 -33.05 12.96
CA MET A 901 -4.03 -32.82 12.24
C MET A 901 -2.80 -33.03 13.12
N ARG A 902 -1.81 -33.74 12.58
CA ARG A 902 -0.45 -33.85 13.12
C ARG A 902 0.55 -33.21 12.18
N LEU A 903 1.37 -32.33 12.73
CA LEU A 903 2.47 -31.69 12.03
C LEU A 903 3.78 -32.43 12.31
N THR A 904 4.59 -32.61 11.28
CA THR A 904 6.00 -32.97 11.37
C THR A 904 6.78 -32.00 10.49
N LEU A 905 7.80 -31.33 11.05
CA LEU A 905 8.66 -30.42 10.29
C LEU A 905 9.89 -31.17 9.78
N TYR A 906 10.25 -30.97 8.52
CA TYR A 906 11.42 -31.56 7.88
C TYR A 906 12.33 -30.47 7.31
N ASN A 907 13.63 -30.73 7.15
CA ASN A 907 14.55 -29.72 6.61
C ASN A 907 14.22 -29.35 5.17
N ALA A 908 14.09 -28.04 4.88
CA ALA A 908 13.94 -27.52 3.51
C ALA A 908 15.27 -27.05 2.88
N GLY A 909 16.33 -26.83 3.67
CA GLY A 909 17.65 -26.41 3.16
C GLY A 909 17.74 -24.98 2.58
N HIS A 910 16.65 -24.21 2.61
CA HIS A 910 16.59 -22.85 2.06
C HIS A 910 17.23 -21.82 3.01
N THR A 911 16.81 -21.73 4.27
CA THR A 911 17.42 -20.87 5.31
C THR A 911 17.51 -21.61 6.65
N LEU A 912 18.18 -21.04 7.65
CA LEU A 912 18.32 -21.69 8.96
C LEU A 912 16.95 -21.93 9.61
N GLY A 913 16.55 -23.19 9.70
CA GLY A 913 15.25 -23.58 10.24
C GLY A 913 14.09 -23.54 9.24
N SER A 914 14.34 -23.27 7.95
CA SER A 914 13.30 -23.38 6.91
C SER A 914 12.79 -24.81 6.83
N ALA A 915 11.49 -24.99 6.95
CA ALA A 915 10.89 -26.31 7.11
C ALA A 915 9.88 -26.66 6.01
N ILE A 916 9.98 -27.89 5.51
CA ILE A 916 8.90 -28.56 4.80
C ILE A 916 7.90 -29.06 5.87
N ALA A 917 6.64 -28.68 5.74
CA ALA A 917 5.57 -29.09 6.65
C ALA A 917 4.85 -30.35 6.12
N HIS A 918 5.03 -31.47 6.81
CA HIS A 918 4.23 -32.68 6.60
C HIS A 918 3.04 -32.67 7.56
N VAL A 919 1.83 -32.69 7.02
CA VAL A 919 0.58 -32.68 7.77
C VAL A 919 -0.16 -34.01 7.54
N HIS A 920 -0.15 -34.86 8.57
CA HIS A 920 -0.92 -36.09 8.62
C HIS A 920 -2.31 -35.78 9.17
N ILE A 921 -3.35 -36.01 8.36
CA ILE A 921 -4.74 -35.63 8.64
C ILE A 921 -5.59 -36.88 8.94
N GLY A 922 -6.41 -36.77 9.98
CA GLY A 922 -7.29 -37.82 10.48
C GLY A 922 -6.52 -39.06 10.94
N ASN A 923 -7.24 -40.18 11.12
CA ASN A 923 -6.63 -41.48 11.40
C ASN A 923 -6.12 -42.16 10.12
N GLY A 924 -5.27 -41.43 9.37
CA GLY A 924 -4.71 -41.85 8.09
C GLY A 924 -5.62 -41.58 6.89
N LEU A 925 -6.37 -40.47 6.93
CA LEU A 925 -7.22 -40.01 5.83
C LEU A 925 -6.35 -39.51 4.67
N HIS A 926 -5.53 -38.49 4.94
CA HIS A 926 -4.69 -37.81 3.94
C HIS A 926 -3.35 -37.38 4.54
N ASN A 927 -2.29 -37.33 3.73
CA ASN A 927 -0.99 -36.77 4.10
C ASN A 927 -0.62 -35.70 3.09
N PHE A 928 -0.62 -34.45 3.56
CA PHE A 928 -0.31 -33.27 2.76
C PHE A 928 1.10 -32.78 3.09
N LEU A 929 1.89 -32.49 2.07
CA LEU A 929 3.26 -31.96 2.20
C LEU A 929 3.32 -30.56 1.59
N TYR A 930 3.67 -29.55 2.37
CA TYR A 930 3.90 -28.19 1.91
C TYR A 930 5.37 -27.84 2.03
N THR A 931 6.06 -27.57 0.92
CA THR A 931 7.51 -27.34 0.95
C THR A 931 7.89 -25.99 1.54
N SER A 932 7.04 -24.96 1.37
CA SER A 932 7.50 -23.57 1.37
C SER A 932 8.70 -23.42 0.40
N ASP A 933 9.57 -22.43 0.59
CA ASP A 933 10.80 -22.31 -0.19
C ASP A 933 11.83 -23.40 0.21
N PHE A 934 12.44 -24.09 -0.76
CA PHE A 934 13.36 -25.21 -0.48
C PHE A 934 14.52 -25.35 -1.46
N ASN A 935 15.64 -25.90 -0.98
CA ASN A 935 16.83 -26.20 -1.76
C ASN A 935 17.22 -27.68 -1.65
N TYR A 936 17.15 -28.42 -2.76
CA TYR A 936 17.63 -29.81 -2.82
C TYR A 936 19.16 -29.92 -3.06
N GLU A 937 19.88 -28.81 -3.28
CA GLU A 937 21.34 -28.81 -3.24
C GLU A 937 21.86 -28.88 -1.79
N THR A 938 22.88 -29.70 -1.55
CA THR A 938 23.65 -29.60 -0.28
C THR A 938 24.53 -28.36 -0.34
N SER A 939 24.05 -27.26 0.23
CA SER A 939 24.83 -26.03 0.41
C SER A 939 25.97 -26.22 1.42
N ASN A 940 26.87 -25.25 1.53
CA ASN A 940 27.90 -25.30 2.58
C ASN A 940 27.28 -25.20 3.99
N LEU A 941 26.25 -24.35 4.11
CA LEU A 941 25.65 -23.93 5.38
C LEU A 941 24.61 -24.92 5.91
N LEU A 942 23.76 -25.44 5.04
CA LEU A 942 22.56 -26.23 5.33
C LEU A 942 22.55 -27.54 4.55
N GLY A 943 21.97 -28.59 5.13
CA GLY A 943 21.67 -29.83 4.42
C GLY A 943 20.57 -29.65 3.37
N PRO A 944 20.43 -30.58 2.41
CA PRO A 944 19.43 -30.50 1.35
C PRO A 944 18.01 -30.74 1.89
N ALA A 945 17.02 -30.35 1.11
CA ALA A 945 15.61 -30.65 1.36
C ALA A 945 15.35 -32.16 1.52
N ALA A 946 14.54 -32.53 2.50
CA ALA A 946 14.15 -33.91 2.76
C ALA A 946 13.24 -34.49 1.66
N THR A 947 13.39 -35.78 1.38
CA THR A 947 12.61 -36.53 0.36
C THR A 947 11.88 -37.75 0.91
N ARG A 948 12.13 -38.14 2.17
CA ARG A 948 11.63 -39.38 2.78
C ARG A 948 10.57 -39.06 3.83
N TYR A 949 9.38 -39.64 3.67
CA TYR A 949 8.20 -39.35 4.48
C TYR A 949 7.43 -40.65 4.78
N PRO A 950 6.67 -40.75 5.88
CA PRO A 950 5.95 -42.00 6.22
C PRO A 950 4.85 -42.36 5.21
N ARG A 951 4.20 -41.34 4.63
CA ARG A 951 3.13 -41.43 3.63
C ARG A 951 2.90 -40.05 3.01
N ILE A 952 2.57 -39.98 1.72
CA ILE A 952 2.26 -38.72 1.01
C ILE A 952 1.14 -39.00 0.01
N GLU A 953 0.04 -38.26 0.07
CA GLU A 953 -0.99 -38.25 -0.97
C GLU A 953 -0.89 -37.00 -1.86
N SER A 954 -0.47 -35.87 -1.30
CA SER A 954 -0.42 -34.61 -2.06
C SER A 954 0.72 -33.70 -1.60
N VAL A 955 1.37 -33.04 -2.56
CA VAL A 955 2.44 -32.07 -2.35
C VAL A 955 2.02 -30.71 -2.89
N MET A 956 2.34 -29.63 -2.18
CA MET A 956 2.42 -28.26 -2.68
C MET A 956 3.89 -27.85 -2.66
N MET A 957 4.46 -27.62 -3.85
CA MET A 957 5.89 -27.42 -4.07
C MET A 957 6.18 -26.04 -4.70
N GLU A 958 7.18 -25.31 -4.19
CA GLU A 958 7.57 -24.03 -4.79
C GLU A 958 8.09 -24.17 -6.23
N SER A 959 7.89 -23.14 -7.05
CA SER A 959 8.36 -23.09 -8.44
C SER A 959 9.12 -21.80 -8.80
N THR A 960 9.89 -21.22 -7.88
CA THR A 960 10.64 -19.95 -8.09
C THR A 960 11.61 -20.02 -9.28
N TYR A 961 12.19 -21.20 -9.55
CA TYR A 961 12.98 -21.49 -10.74
C TYR A 961 12.39 -22.67 -11.53
N GLY A 962 11.06 -22.66 -11.70
CA GLY A 962 10.29 -23.71 -12.38
C GLY A 962 10.45 -23.79 -13.90
N THR A 963 11.21 -22.90 -14.54
CA THR A 963 11.33 -22.84 -16.00
C THR A 963 12.52 -23.67 -16.49
N ARG A 964 12.39 -24.32 -17.66
CA ARG A 964 13.50 -25.07 -18.29
C ARG A 964 14.75 -24.23 -18.59
N SER A 965 14.61 -22.90 -18.65
CA SER A 965 15.70 -21.93 -18.79
C SER A 965 16.51 -21.70 -17.51
N ASP A 966 16.00 -22.11 -16.35
CA ASP A 966 16.48 -21.65 -15.05
C ASP A 966 17.64 -22.54 -14.56
N THR A 967 18.65 -22.68 -15.41
CA THR A 967 19.89 -23.40 -15.12
C THR A 967 20.87 -22.48 -14.37
N SER A 968 20.97 -22.66 -13.06
CA SER A 968 22.09 -22.10 -12.30
C SER A 968 23.39 -22.88 -12.55
N PRO A 969 24.57 -22.25 -12.43
CA PRO A 969 25.83 -22.99 -12.28
C PRO A 969 25.80 -23.83 -10.99
N SER A 970 26.67 -24.85 -10.92
CA SER A 970 26.82 -25.65 -9.70
C SER A 970 27.52 -24.84 -8.60
N ARG A 971 27.27 -25.19 -7.33
CA ARG A 971 27.91 -24.56 -6.17
C ARG A 971 29.43 -24.38 -6.31
N LYS A 972 30.10 -25.38 -6.89
CA LYS A 972 31.56 -25.40 -7.07
C LYS A 972 32.01 -24.33 -8.07
N GLU A 973 31.33 -24.21 -9.21
CA GLU A 973 31.65 -23.19 -10.23
C GLU A 973 31.46 -21.78 -9.66
N SER A 974 30.37 -21.55 -8.92
CA SER A 974 30.10 -20.29 -8.20
C SER A 974 31.16 -19.94 -7.16
N GLU A 975 31.67 -20.93 -6.42
CA GLU A 975 32.78 -20.74 -5.47
C GLU A 975 34.10 -20.43 -6.17
N GLU A 976 34.39 -21.09 -7.29
CA GLU A 976 35.63 -20.89 -8.06
C GLU A 976 35.64 -19.52 -8.76
N GLU A 977 34.49 -19.06 -9.27
CA GLU A 977 34.28 -17.69 -9.74
C GLU A 977 34.48 -16.66 -8.60
N LEU A 978 33.86 -16.86 -7.43
CA LEU A 978 34.03 -15.96 -6.28
C LEU A 978 35.48 -15.87 -5.80
N ILE A 979 36.18 -17.00 -5.73
CA ILE A 979 37.60 -17.07 -5.33
C ILE A 979 38.49 -16.40 -6.38
N LYS A 980 38.19 -16.52 -7.68
CA LYS A 980 38.91 -15.82 -8.76
C LYS A 980 38.83 -14.30 -8.61
N GLU A 981 37.63 -13.73 -8.56
CA GLU A 981 37.48 -12.26 -8.56
C GLU A 981 37.99 -11.61 -7.26
N ILE A 982 37.93 -12.33 -6.13
CA ILE A 982 38.58 -11.90 -4.88
C ILE A 982 40.11 -11.84 -5.05
N ASN A 983 40.73 -12.86 -5.64
CA ASN A 983 42.18 -12.90 -5.86
C ASN A 983 42.65 -11.77 -6.80
N GLU A 984 41.97 -11.56 -7.93
CA GLU A 984 42.30 -10.49 -8.87
C GLU A 984 42.18 -9.10 -8.23
N THR A 985 41.15 -8.87 -7.43
CA THR A 985 40.97 -7.61 -6.70
C THR A 985 42.03 -7.43 -5.59
N ALA A 986 42.35 -8.50 -4.86
CA ALA A 986 43.35 -8.47 -3.79
C ALA A 986 44.78 -8.22 -4.31
N ALA A 987 45.13 -8.79 -5.47
CA ALA A 987 46.42 -8.60 -6.12
C ALA A 987 46.69 -7.14 -6.54
N GLU A 988 45.64 -6.39 -6.87
CA GLU A 988 45.72 -4.94 -7.15
C GLU A 988 45.75 -4.07 -5.87
N HIS A 989 45.66 -4.70 -4.68
CA HIS A 989 45.39 -4.09 -3.38
C HIS A 989 44.04 -3.35 -3.30
N GLY A 990 43.02 -3.87 -3.98
CA GLY A 990 41.66 -3.33 -4.00
C GLY A 990 40.81 -3.69 -2.79
N LYS A 991 39.79 -2.87 -2.52
CA LYS A 991 38.72 -3.14 -1.54
C LYS A 991 37.56 -3.85 -2.22
N ILE A 992 37.01 -4.87 -1.57
CA ILE A 992 35.92 -5.70 -2.09
C ILE A 992 34.64 -5.38 -1.31
N LEU A 993 33.58 -4.94 -1.99
CA LEU A 993 32.26 -4.72 -1.39
C LEU A 993 31.30 -5.83 -1.81
N MET A 994 30.67 -6.47 -0.83
CA MET A 994 29.66 -7.51 -1.02
C MET A 994 28.34 -7.04 -0.37
N PRO A 995 27.42 -6.45 -1.16
CA PRO A 995 26.06 -6.20 -0.70
C PRO A 995 25.37 -7.54 -0.46
N VAL A 996 24.87 -7.77 0.75
CA VAL A 996 24.22 -9.03 1.13
C VAL A 996 22.90 -8.83 1.87
N LEU A 997 22.03 -9.84 1.79
CA LEU A 997 20.85 -9.95 2.65
C LEU A 997 21.26 -10.33 4.08
N GLY A 998 20.48 -9.93 5.08
CA GLY A 998 20.79 -10.20 6.49
C GLY A 998 20.79 -11.70 6.84
N VAL A 999 20.01 -12.51 6.11
CA VAL A 999 19.75 -13.93 6.40
C VAL A 999 20.15 -14.84 5.23
N GLY A 1000 20.72 -16.00 5.58
CA GLY A 1000 20.95 -17.13 4.68
C GLY A 1000 22.25 -17.02 3.90
N ARG A 1001 22.23 -16.30 2.77
CA ARG A 1001 23.33 -16.33 1.78
C ARG A 1001 24.59 -15.65 2.28
N SER A 1002 24.44 -14.65 3.13
CA SER A 1002 25.54 -13.99 3.82
C SER A 1002 26.30 -14.94 4.75
N GLN A 1003 25.61 -15.80 5.51
CA GLN A 1003 26.29 -16.83 6.32
C GLN A 1003 26.98 -17.89 5.46
N GLU A 1004 26.42 -18.27 4.31
CA GLU A 1004 27.09 -19.20 3.41
C GLU A 1004 28.37 -18.62 2.80
N ILE A 1005 28.34 -17.34 2.40
CA ILE A 1005 29.53 -16.62 1.89
C ILE A 1005 30.60 -16.52 2.99
N MET A 1006 30.23 -16.28 4.25
CA MET A 1006 31.19 -16.31 5.36
C MET A 1006 31.91 -17.67 5.44
N LEU A 1007 31.21 -18.81 5.32
CA LEU A 1007 31.85 -20.13 5.30
C LEU A 1007 32.81 -20.32 4.12
N ILE A 1008 32.47 -19.80 2.94
CA ILE A 1008 33.31 -19.88 1.74
C ILE A 1008 34.57 -19.02 1.90
N LEU A 1009 34.45 -17.80 2.43
CA LEU A 1009 35.57 -16.89 2.69
C LEU A 1009 36.53 -17.43 3.76
N GLU A 1010 35.99 -17.94 4.87
CA GLU A 1010 36.80 -18.58 5.93
C GLU A 1010 37.58 -19.75 5.38
N ARG A 1011 36.89 -20.65 4.65
CA ARG A 1011 37.52 -21.80 4.03
C ARG A 1011 38.61 -21.38 3.05
N ALA A 1012 38.34 -20.42 2.17
CA ALA A 1012 39.28 -20.00 1.15
C ALA A 1012 40.55 -19.34 1.74
N MET A 1013 40.44 -18.56 2.84
CA MET A 1013 41.62 -18.01 3.53
C MET A 1013 42.40 -19.11 4.29
N ARG A 1014 41.69 -20.01 4.98
CA ARG A 1014 42.30 -21.12 5.73
C ARG A 1014 43.00 -22.13 4.81
N GLU A 1015 42.44 -22.41 3.63
CA GLU A 1015 43.02 -23.25 2.57
C GLU A 1015 44.01 -22.47 1.68
N LYS A 1016 44.29 -21.19 1.96
CA LYS A 1016 45.16 -20.29 1.17
C LYS A 1016 44.81 -20.18 -0.32
N ARG A 1017 43.53 -20.41 -0.65
CA ARG A 1017 42.92 -20.18 -1.97
C ARG A 1017 42.64 -18.71 -2.25
N ILE A 1018 42.51 -17.89 -1.21
CA ILE A 1018 42.58 -16.41 -1.26
C ILE A 1018 43.55 -15.93 -0.15
N PRO A 1019 44.20 -14.77 -0.29
CA PRO A 1019 45.09 -14.24 0.74
C PRO A 1019 44.33 -13.83 2.01
N ASP A 1020 44.98 -13.94 3.16
CA ASP A 1020 44.43 -13.52 4.46
C ASP A 1020 44.16 -12.02 4.48
N MET A 1021 42.91 -11.61 4.68
CA MET A 1021 42.53 -10.21 4.81
C MET A 1021 41.33 -10.02 5.75
N PRO A 1022 41.11 -8.81 6.30
CA PRO A 1022 39.91 -8.52 7.07
C PRO A 1022 38.62 -8.72 6.25
N VAL A 1023 37.60 -9.30 6.89
CA VAL A 1023 36.22 -9.33 6.39
C VAL A 1023 35.35 -8.54 7.36
N TYR A 1024 35.09 -7.28 7.03
CA TYR A 1024 34.25 -6.41 7.84
C TYR A 1024 32.76 -6.76 7.66
N VAL A 1025 32.01 -6.81 8.76
CA VAL A 1025 30.61 -7.27 8.80
C VAL A 1025 29.74 -6.18 9.44
N GLN A 1026 28.70 -5.71 8.73
CA GLN A 1026 27.82 -4.65 9.23
C GLN A 1026 26.32 -4.82 8.90
N GLY A 1027 25.47 -4.41 9.84
CA GLY A 1027 24.01 -4.62 9.85
C GLY A 1027 23.61 -5.94 10.53
N MET A 1028 22.37 -6.40 10.29
CA MET A 1028 21.80 -7.62 10.89
C MET A 1028 22.69 -8.88 10.81
N LEU A 1029 23.56 -8.96 9.80
CA LEU A 1029 24.40 -10.13 9.48
C LEU A 1029 25.03 -10.75 10.73
N TRP A 1030 25.64 -9.97 11.62
CA TRP A 1030 26.30 -10.54 12.81
C TRP A 1030 25.32 -11.21 13.78
N ASP A 1031 24.17 -10.60 14.03
CA ASP A 1031 23.20 -11.12 15.00
C ASP A 1031 22.41 -12.30 14.40
N VAL A 1032 22.19 -12.33 13.08
CA VAL A 1032 21.69 -13.53 12.39
C VAL A 1032 22.73 -14.66 12.42
N THR A 1033 24.01 -14.37 12.22
CA THR A 1033 25.08 -15.38 12.37
C THR A 1033 25.15 -15.90 13.81
N ALA A 1034 24.87 -15.07 14.82
CA ALA A 1034 24.75 -15.52 16.20
C ALA A 1034 23.61 -16.56 16.36
N ILE A 1035 22.44 -16.36 15.73
CA ILE A 1035 21.37 -17.38 15.69
C ILE A 1035 21.86 -18.69 15.05
N HIS A 1036 22.66 -18.64 13.98
CA HIS A 1036 23.25 -19.84 13.37
C HIS A 1036 24.16 -20.60 14.35
N THR A 1037 25.01 -19.90 15.11
CA THR A 1037 25.85 -20.56 16.14
C THR A 1037 25.05 -21.08 17.34
N ALA A 1038 23.85 -20.55 17.59
CA ALA A 1038 22.94 -20.99 18.63
C ALA A 1038 22.14 -22.25 18.27
N TYR A 1039 21.99 -22.54 16.97
CA TYR A 1039 21.22 -23.67 16.43
C TYR A 1039 22.05 -24.55 15.49
N PRO A 1040 23.21 -25.08 15.95
CA PRO A 1040 24.10 -25.90 15.13
C PRO A 1040 23.43 -27.17 14.60
N ASP A 1041 22.39 -27.66 15.28
CA ASP A 1041 21.65 -28.84 14.88
C ASP A 1041 20.79 -28.66 13.61
N TYR A 1042 20.64 -27.43 13.15
CA TYR A 1042 19.97 -27.08 11.88
C TYR A 1042 20.98 -26.81 10.73
N LEU A 1043 22.29 -26.91 10.99
CA LEU A 1043 23.35 -26.72 10.00
C LEU A 1043 23.74 -28.01 9.26
N SER A 1044 24.47 -27.88 8.15
CA SER A 1044 24.96 -29.01 7.36
C SER A 1044 25.81 -29.98 8.20
N PRO A 1045 25.80 -31.30 7.91
CA PRO A 1045 26.65 -32.27 8.62
C PRO A 1045 28.14 -31.94 8.55
N ARG A 1046 28.58 -31.19 7.52
CA ARG A 1046 29.95 -30.64 7.45
C ARG A 1046 30.19 -29.64 8.59
N VAL A 1047 29.38 -28.59 8.68
CA VAL A 1047 29.55 -27.52 9.67
C VAL A 1047 29.33 -28.05 11.08
N LYS A 1048 28.42 -29.02 11.29
CA LYS A 1048 28.32 -29.77 12.55
C LYS A 1048 29.63 -30.46 12.95
N ARG A 1049 30.34 -31.11 12.02
CA ARG A 1049 31.65 -31.73 12.33
C ARG A 1049 32.73 -30.70 12.63
N GLU A 1050 32.78 -29.60 11.88
CA GLU A 1050 33.71 -28.50 12.16
C GLU A 1050 33.47 -27.96 13.58
N LEU A 1051 32.22 -27.68 13.96
CA LEU A 1051 31.80 -27.20 15.29
C LEU A 1051 31.94 -28.20 16.45
N PHE A 1052 31.81 -29.52 16.21
CA PHE A 1052 31.69 -30.52 17.28
C PHE A 1052 32.85 -31.53 17.36
N GLN A 1053 33.56 -31.78 16.26
CA GLN A 1053 34.65 -32.78 16.20
C GLN A 1053 36.03 -32.14 16.12
N TYR A 1054 36.13 -30.95 15.52
CA TYR A 1054 37.39 -30.20 15.39
C TYR A 1054 37.47 -28.98 16.32
N ASP A 1055 36.44 -28.73 17.14
CA ASP A 1055 36.25 -27.54 18.01
C ASP A 1055 36.46 -26.21 17.26
N HIS A 1056 36.24 -26.21 15.94
CA HIS A 1056 36.52 -25.10 15.02
C HIS A 1056 35.22 -24.45 14.57
N ASN A 1057 34.93 -23.26 15.10
CA ASN A 1057 33.78 -22.47 14.67
C ASN A 1057 34.19 -21.47 13.57
N PRO A 1058 33.87 -21.70 12.29
CA PRO A 1058 34.27 -20.81 11.21
C PRO A 1058 33.67 -19.40 11.36
N PHE A 1059 32.49 -19.26 12.00
CA PHE A 1059 31.88 -17.94 12.25
C PHE A 1059 32.60 -17.11 13.34
N LEU A 1060 33.47 -17.75 14.14
CA LEU A 1060 34.36 -17.08 15.09
C LEU A 1060 35.77 -16.83 14.55
N SER A 1061 36.02 -17.12 13.26
CA SER A 1061 37.33 -16.89 12.65
C SER A 1061 37.74 -15.40 12.76
N PRO A 1062 38.98 -15.09 13.20
CA PRO A 1062 39.43 -13.71 13.48
C PRO A 1062 39.52 -12.81 12.24
N ILE A 1063 39.26 -13.35 11.05
CA ILE A 1063 39.05 -12.56 9.83
C ILE A 1063 37.78 -11.70 9.92
N PHE A 1064 36.74 -12.16 10.62
CA PHE A 1064 35.44 -11.49 10.70
C PHE A 1064 35.43 -10.38 11.75
N LYS A 1065 35.25 -9.13 11.29
CA LYS A 1065 35.29 -7.93 12.14
C LYS A 1065 33.93 -7.24 12.13
N ARG A 1066 33.16 -7.39 13.22
CA ARG A 1066 31.88 -6.68 13.42
C ARG A 1066 32.12 -5.17 13.49
N ILE A 1067 31.43 -4.39 12.67
CA ILE A 1067 31.38 -2.93 12.75
C ILE A 1067 30.08 -2.54 13.48
N LYS A 1068 30.21 -1.80 14.59
CA LYS A 1068 29.10 -1.42 15.48
C LYS A 1068 28.73 0.07 15.38
N SER A 1069 29.67 0.94 15.04
CA SER A 1069 29.45 2.40 15.03
C SER A 1069 29.80 3.08 13.70
N GLN A 1070 29.31 4.31 13.52
CA GLN A 1070 29.69 5.18 12.40
C GLN A 1070 31.18 5.58 12.45
N LYS A 1071 31.78 5.64 13.64
CA LYS A 1071 33.23 5.90 13.79
C LYS A 1071 34.05 4.74 13.24
N GLU A 1072 33.70 3.50 13.62
CA GLU A 1072 34.32 2.29 13.06
C GLU A 1072 34.08 2.17 11.55
N MET A 1073 32.89 2.55 11.04
CA MET A 1073 32.65 2.59 9.59
C MET A 1073 33.63 3.54 8.89
N GLN A 1074 33.88 4.73 9.44
CA GLN A 1074 34.81 5.69 8.86
C GLN A 1074 36.26 5.18 8.93
N GLU A 1075 36.67 4.58 10.04
CA GLU A 1075 37.98 3.92 10.17
C GLU A 1075 38.18 2.79 9.13
N VAL A 1076 37.13 2.05 8.79
CA VAL A 1076 37.16 1.07 7.68
C VAL A 1076 37.20 1.76 6.31
N LYS A 1077 36.41 2.82 6.09
CA LYS A 1077 36.44 3.60 4.85
C LYS A 1077 37.86 4.10 4.55
N ASP A 1078 38.55 4.66 5.55
CA ASP A 1078 39.90 5.21 5.45
C ASP A 1078 41.03 4.15 5.51
N SER A 1079 40.74 2.91 5.91
CA SER A 1079 41.72 1.82 6.04
C SER A 1079 42.48 1.55 4.73
N LYS A 1080 43.77 1.22 4.85
CA LYS A 1080 44.65 0.85 3.73
C LYS A 1080 44.72 -0.68 3.55
N GLY A 1081 45.19 -1.11 2.37
CA GLY A 1081 45.32 -2.53 2.00
C GLY A 1081 43.99 -3.15 1.52
N PRO A 1082 44.05 -4.38 0.98
CA PRO A 1082 42.86 -5.11 0.56
C PRO A 1082 42.08 -5.64 1.77
N PHE A 1083 40.75 -5.63 1.64
CA PHE A 1083 39.81 -6.23 2.60
C PHE A 1083 38.43 -6.40 1.95
N ILE A 1084 37.61 -7.26 2.55
CA ILE A 1084 36.22 -7.49 2.17
C ILE A 1084 35.30 -6.73 3.12
N VAL A 1085 34.20 -6.18 2.60
CA VAL A 1085 33.09 -5.62 3.39
C VAL A 1085 31.79 -6.33 3.02
N MET A 1086 31.22 -7.07 3.96
CA MET A 1086 29.90 -7.70 3.85
C MET A 1086 28.88 -6.84 4.60
N ALA A 1087 27.96 -6.22 3.86
CA ALA A 1087 27.05 -5.21 4.40
C ALA A 1087 25.63 -5.31 3.83
N THR A 1088 24.65 -4.90 4.63
CA THR A 1088 23.25 -4.73 4.23
C THR A 1088 22.99 -3.30 3.71
N SER A 1089 22.06 -3.03 2.80
CA SER A 1089 21.14 -3.95 2.11
C SER A 1089 21.74 -4.61 0.84
N GLY A 1090 21.31 -5.84 0.54
CA GLY A 1090 21.85 -6.65 -0.56
C GLY A 1090 21.58 -6.15 -1.99
N MET A 1091 20.76 -5.11 -2.15
CA MET A 1091 20.48 -4.49 -3.44
C MET A 1091 20.91 -3.01 -3.51
N LEU A 1092 21.75 -2.56 -2.57
CA LEU A 1092 22.25 -1.18 -2.46
C LEU A 1092 21.16 -0.09 -2.39
N GLN A 1093 19.92 -0.43 -2.01
CA GLN A 1093 18.83 0.55 -1.89
C GLN A 1093 18.99 1.48 -0.68
N GLY A 1094 19.78 1.06 0.32
CA GLY A 1094 20.05 1.82 1.55
C GLY A 1094 20.93 1.03 2.53
N GLY A 1095 21.17 1.64 3.69
CA GLY A 1095 21.96 1.06 4.78
C GLY A 1095 23.49 1.08 4.54
N PRO A 1096 24.27 0.43 5.44
CA PRO A 1096 25.73 0.44 5.41
C PRO A 1096 26.39 0.12 4.07
N ALA A 1097 25.84 -0.81 3.28
CA ALA A 1097 26.39 -1.20 1.98
C ALA A 1097 26.43 -0.02 0.99
N LEU A 1098 25.39 0.82 1.00
CA LEU A 1098 25.33 2.03 0.17
C LEU A 1098 26.38 3.08 0.63
N GLU A 1099 26.60 3.17 1.94
CA GLU A 1099 27.59 4.08 2.52
C GLU A 1099 29.04 3.67 2.22
N TYR A 1100 29.34 2.38 2.14
CA TYR A 1100 30.62 1.91 1.62
C TYR A 1100 30.72 2.10 0.09
N PHE A 1101 29.64 1.84 -0.66
CA PHE A 1101 29.62 1.98 -2.11
C PHE A 1101 29.99 3.41 -2.56
N LYS A 1102 29.36 4.44 -1.97
CA LYS A 1102 29.68 5.86 -2.20
C LYS A 1102 31.18 6.18 -2.10
N HIS A 1103 31.87 5.56 -1.14
CA HIS A 1103 33.28 5.82 -0.87
C HIS A 1103 34.24 4.90 -1.67
N PHE A 1104 33.77 3.75 -2.16
CA PHE A 1104 34.60 2.76 -2.85
C PHE A 1104 34.47 2.79 -4.38
N ALA A 1105 33.39 3.34 -4.94
CA ALA A 1105 33.07 3.25 -6.36
C ALA A 1105 34.07 3.95 -7.31
N GLU A 1106 34.69 5.06 -6.88
CA GLU A 1106 35.58 5.86 -7.73
C GLU A 1106 37.02 5.32 -7.83
N ASN A 1107 37.37 4.25 -7.11
CA ASN A 1107 38.68 3.63 -7.22
C ASN A 1107 38.62 2.37 -8.10
N PRO A 1108 39.25 2.35 -9.30
CA PRO A 1108 39.17 1.23 -10.23
C PRO A 1108 39.84 -0.07 -9.76
N LYS A 1109 40.66 -0.01 -8.70
CA LYS A 1109 41.21 -1.21 -8.05
C LYS A 1109 40.18 -1.98 -7.23
N ASN A 1110 39.12 -1.30 -6.77
CA ASN A 1110 38.09 -1.92 -5.95
C ASN A 1110 37.15 -2.79 -6.80
N CYS A 1111 36.39 -3.68 -6.17
CA CYS A 1111 35.30 -4.38 -6.84
C CYS A 1111 34.02 -4.47 -6.00
N LEU A 1112 32.90 -4.65 -6.70
CA LEU A 1112 31.57 -4.89 -6.17
C LEU A 1112 31.11 -6.27 -6.64
N ILE A 1113 30.79 -7.16 -5.69
CA ILE A 1113 30.37 -8.53 -6.00
C ILE A 1113 28.93 -8.74 -5.52
N PHE A 1114 27.99 -8.84 -6.47
CA PHE A 1114 26.62 -9.26 -6.20
C PHE A 1114 26.54 -10.79 -6.11
N THR A 1115 25.96 -11.29 -5.02
CA THR A 1115 25.78 -12.73 -4.74
C THR A 1115 24.32 -13.09 -4.43
N CYS A 1116 23.42 -12.10 -4.43
CA CYS A 1116 21.97 -12.31 -4.31
C CYS A 1116 21.26 -11.65 -5.50
N TYR A 1117 20.02 -12.10 -5.78
CA TYR A 1117 19.19 -11.52 -6.83
C TYR A 1117 19.04 -9.99 -6.66
N GLN A 1118 19.10 -9.27 -7.77
CA GLN A 1118 19.03 -7.81 -7.81
C GLN A 1118 17.67 -7.37 -8.41
N GLY A 1119 16.78 -6.89 -7.55
CA GLY A 1119 15.40 -6.54 -7.94
C GLY A 1119 15.34 -5.42 -8.98
N ILE A 1120 14.44 -5.57 -9.96
CA ILE A 1120 14.21 -4.60 -11.04
C ILE A 1120 13.68 -3.28 -10.45
N GLY A 1121 14.60 -2.34 -10.24
CA GLY A 1121 14.34 -1.07 -9.54
C GLY A 1121 15.57 -0.61 -8.78
N SER A 1122 16.24 -1.55 -8.11
CA SER A 1122 17.36 -1.32 -7.21
C SER A 1122 18.59 -0.67 -7.84
N ILE A 1123 19.38 0.00 -7.00
CA ILE A 1123 20.69 0.55 -7.35
C ILE A 1123 21.65 -0.58 -7.73
N GLY A 1124 21.64 -1.71 -7.00
CA GLY A 1124 22.45 -2.87 -7.36
C GLY A 1124 22.14 -3.38 -8.78
N ARG A 1125 20.86 -3.51 -9.12
CA ARG A 1125 20.44 -3.92 -10.47
C ARG A 1125 20.83 -2.90 -11.57
N ARG A 1126 20.85 -1.60 -11.28
CA ARG A 1126 21.35 -0.57 -12.22
C ARG A 1126 22.83 -0.78 -12.57
N ILE A 1127 23.63 -1.04 -11.54
CA ILE A 1127 25.08 -1.21 -11.67
C ILE A 1127 25.41 -2.53 -12.40
N GLU A 1128 24.66 -3.60 -12.11
CA GLU A 1128 24.68 -4.87 -12.85
C GLU A 1128 24.29 -4.68 -14.34
N GLU A 1129 23.24 -3.91 -14.63
CA GLU A 1129 22.78 -3.61 -16.00
C GLU A 1129 23.71 -2.66 -16.78
N GLY A 1130 24.84 -2.24 -16.19
CA GLY A 1130 25.88 -1.48 -16.87
C GLY A 1130 25.90 0.03 -16.58
N GLU A 1131 25.08 0.54 -15.66
CA GLU A 1131 25.13 1.96 -15.27
C GLU A 1131 26.45 2.27 -14.53
N ARG A 1132 27.10 3.40 -14.87
CA ARG A 1132 28.45 3.75 -14.37
C ARG A 1132 28.57 5.11 -13.68
N GLU A 1133 27.46 5.82 -13.50
CA GLU A 1133 27.38 7.03 -12.67
C GLU A 1133 26.07 6.98 -11.88
N ILE A 1134 26.10 7.21 -10.58
CA ILE A 1134 24.91 7.21 -9.72
C ILE A 1134 24.88 8.51 -8.92
N ALA A 1135 23.75 9.21 -9.00
CA ALA A 1135 23.49 10.43 -8.25
C ALA A 1135 22.90 10.12 -6.86
N PHE A 1136 23.45 10.73 -5.82
CA PHE A 1136 22.97 10.66 -4.44
C PHE A 1136 22.57 12.03 -3.94
N VAL A 1137 21.42 12.13 -3.26
CA VAL A 1137 21.00 13.37 -2.60
C VAL A 1137 21.46 13.33 -1.15
N SER A 1138 22.48 14.13 -0.82
CA SER A 1138 23.08 14.16 0.51
C SER A 1138 22.33 15.12 1.44
N GLY A 1139 22.06 14.69 2.67
CA GLY A 1139 21.10 15.34 3.58
C GLY A 1139 21.40 16.80 3.89
N GLY A 1140 20.65 17.72 3.29
CA GLY A 1140 20.78 19.18 3.45
C GLY A 1140 21.35 19.92 2.22
N SER A 1141 21.93 19.20 1.26
CA SER A 1141 22.56 19.79 0.07
C SER A 1141 21.60 19.86 -1.11
N LYS A 1142 21.32 21.07 -1.63
CA LYS A 1142 20.51 21.30 -2.85
C LYS A 1142 21.21 20.91 -4.17
N ARG A 1143 22.21 20.03 -4.14
CA ARG A 1143 22.91 19.51 -5.32
C ARG A 1143 23.11 18.00 -5.12
N PRO A 1144 22.77 17.17 -6.12
CA PRO A 1144 23.11 15.75 -6.07
C PRO A 1144 24.62 15.58 -6.19
N GLU A 1145 25.15 14.69 -5.36
CA GLU A 1145 26.52 14.21 -5.36
C GLU A 1145 26.58 13.02 -6.34
N VAL A 1146 27.23 13.20 -7.49
CA VAL A 1146 27.32 12.15 -8.52
C VAL A 1146 28.61 11.36 -8.31
N THR A 1147 28.46 10.12 -7.83
CA THR A 1147 29.58 9.19 -7.68
C THR A 1147 29.79 8.44 -8.99
N LYS A 1148 31.02 8.44 -9.50
CA LYS A 1148 31.42 7.64 -10.67
C LYS A 1148 31.76 6.21 -10.26
N ILE A 1149 31.44 5.25 -11.12
CA ILE A 1149 31.69 3.83 -10.88
C ILE A 1149 32.84 3.40 -11.78
N LEU A 1150 34.04 3.51 -11.23
CA LEU A 1150 35.28 3.03 -11.85
C LEU A 1150 35.67 1.65 -11.33
N MET A 1151 35.17 1.25 -10.14
CA MET A 1151 35.35 -0.08 -9.55
C MET A 1151 34.82 -1.21 -10.46
N LYS A 1152 35.44 -2.39 -10.42
CA LYS A 1152 35.02 -3.59 -11.16
C LYS A 1152 33.68 -4.11 -10.62
N ILE A 1153 32.79 -4.58 -11.49
CA ILE A 1153 31.45 -5.07 -11.12
C ILE A 1153 31.31 -6.53 -11.54
N TYR A 1154 30.89 -7.38 -10.60
CA TYR A 1154 30.69 -8.82 -10.79
C TYR A 1154 29.34 -9.27 -10.24
N THR A 1155 28.63 -10.15 -10.96
CA THR A 1155 27.47 -10.88 -10.44
C THR A 1155 27.75 -12.37 -10.50
N ILE A 1156 27.76 -13.03 -9.35
CA ILE A 1156 28.10 -14.45 -9.21
C ILE A 1156 26.82 -15.22 -8.87
N LYS A 1157 26.39 -16.08 -9.80
CA LYS A 1157 25.13 -16.83 -9.74
C LYS A 1157 25.32 -18.15 -8.98
N GLY A 1158 24.22 -18.79 -8.58
CA GLY A 1158 24.21 -20.07 -7.83
C GLY A 1158 23.97 -19.93 -6.32
N PHE A 1159 24.17 -18.73 -5.75
CA PHE A 1159 23.90 -18.43 -4.34
C PHE A 1159 22.44 -18.01 -4.05
N SER A 1160 21.46 -18.35 -4.89
CA SER A 1160 20.03 -18.06 -4.61
C SER A 1160 19.46 -18.97 -3.52
N GLY A 1161 19.83 -20.26 -3.54
CA GLY A 1161 19.41 -21.28 -2.56
C GLY A 1161 17.90 -21.50 -2.48
N HIS A 1162 17.22 -21.30 -3.61
CA HIS A 1162 16.04 -22.08 -3.98
C HIS A 1162 16.51 -23.18 -4.94
N SER A 1163 15.73 -24.25 -5.07
CA SER A 1163 16.00 -25.29 -6.06
C SER A 1163 15.85 -24.76 -7.48
N SER A 1164 16.88 -24.91 -8.31
CA SER A 1164 16.77 -24.72 -9.77
C SER A 1164 15.86 -25.78 -10.41
N PHE A 1165 15.42 -25.57 -11.66
CA PHE A 1165 14.55 -26.52 -12.39
C PHE A 1165 15.02 -27.99 -12.31
N LYS A 1166 16.33 -28.22 -12.46
CA LYS A 1166 16.93 -29.57 -12.36
C LYS A 1166 16.79 -30.16 -10.95
N GLN A 1167 16.95 -29.33 -9.92
CA GLN A 1167 16.84 -29.73 -8.51
C GLN A 1167 15.36 -29.96 -8.11
N LEU A 1168 14.42 -29.11 -8.57
CA LEU A 1168 12.98 -29.33 -8.40
C LEU A 1168 12.53 -30.68 -8.97
N VAL A 1169 12.85 -30.94 -10.25
CA VAL A 1169 12.51 -32.23 -10.90
C VAL A 1169 13.22 -33.41 -10.23
N SER A 1170 14.48 -33.25 -9.83
CA SER A 1170 15.22 -34.31 -9.13
C SER A 1170 14.69 -34.59 -7.73
N TRP A 1171 14.15 -33.60 -7.03
CA TRP A 1171 13.53 -33.76 -5.70
C TRP A 1171 12.23 -34.56 -5.81
N VAL A 1172 11.33 -34.19 -6.72
CA VAL A 1172 10.10 -34.94 -7.01
C VAL A 1172 10.41 -36.39 -7.41
N GLY A 1173 11.39 -36.58 -8.29
CA GLY A 1173 11.86 -37.91 -8.70
C GLY A 1173 12.61 -38.72 -7.61
N SER A 1174 12.87 -38.11 -6.45
CA SER A 1174 13.49 -38.75 -5.28
C SER A 1174 12.53 -38.94 -4.10
N LEU A 1175 11.25 -38.57 -4.24
CA LEU A 1175 10.25 -38.69 -3.17
C LEU A 1175 9.97 -40.16 -2.84
N GLU A 1176 9.99 -40.47 -1.55
CA GLU A 1176 9.76 -41.82 -1.02
C GLU A 1176 8.77 -41.74 0.16
N PRO A 1177 7.50 -42.16 -0.02
CA PRO A 1177 6.89 -42.59 -1.29
C PRO A 1177 6.70 -41.44 -2.29
N LEU A 1178 6.46 -41.78 -3.56
CA LEU A 1178 5.93 -40.81 -4.52
C LEU A 1178 4.52 -40.36 -4.09
N ALA A 1179 4.17 -39.11 -4.36
CA ALA A 1179 2.84 -38.55 -4.09
C ALA A 1179 1.90 -38.74 -5.29
N ASP A 1180 0.62 -38.97 -5.01
CA ASP A 1180 -0.42 -39.11 -6.05
C ASP A 1180 -0.72 -37.77 -6.76
N ILE A 1181 -0.58 -36.64 -6.06
CA ILE A 1181 -0.88 -35.30 -6.56
C ILE A 1181 0.28 -34.34 -6.27
N LEU A 1182 0.72 -33.60 -7.29
CA LEU A 1182 1.68 -32.49 -7.17
C LEU A 1182 1.02 -31.18 -7.62
N HIS A 1183 0.95 -30.23 -6.69
CA HIS A 1183 0.62 -28.83 -6.93
C HIS A 1183 1.92 -28.01 -6.95
N LEU A 1184 1.94 -26.95 -7.76
CA LEU A 1184 3.06 -26.00 -7.85
C LEU A 1184 2.60 -24.62 -7.39
N ASN A 1185 3.40 -23.93 -6.58
CA ASN A 1185 3.18 -22.53 -6.20
C ASN A 1185 4.35 -21.63 -6.63
N ASN A 1186 4.15 -20.92 -7.74
CA ASN A 1186 4.61 -19.57 -8.10
C ASN A 1186 4.17 -19.26 -9.54
#